data_AF-A0A9N9ZPN1-F1
#
_entry.id   AF-A0A9N9ZPN1-F1
#
_cell.length_a   1.000
_cell.length_b   1.000
_cell.length_c   1.000
_cell.angle_alpha   90.00
_cell.angle_beta   90.00
_cell.angle_gamma   90.00
#
_symmetry.space_group_name_H-M   'P 1'
#
loop_
_entity.id
_entity.type
_entity.pdbx_description
1 polymer ?
#
loop_
_entity_poly.entity_id
_entity_poly.type
_entity_poly.pdbx_seq_one_letter_code
_entity_poly.pdbx_strand_id
1 'polypeptide(L)'
;MAANQPTLQQVLDDLETSTFEDAGYESESFEVQEEETALSSIKKSLTICFPIRSNYSPSWNTSSAFRELVQNWRDGIIQSFKLKETQFHVVKENKSTDLKADILFKALNKAAGVADDDSCLGFIRFSGRRGTGIVEITSRAASLQPKHLDFGQSDKWGKTNQAGVHGEGLKVALLVFLRRNHRVRCISGNVTWNFNFTTAGKLVARLNKMQQEAVVREKRSAKKLKDDNSVPFQVSPYHDVRFFIGEKGKGRDGIGESTQREHVTLETFNKWYRSALFLLDLPSQEEAIITTKHGELILDDSVQGNLYLKGLLLMESSPDYSASISGWPLKYAYNFRHGVTNRDRQSVTSSSNECRTILSIWSDALQQKPSLIAAFHDMLLSTNPLYADVHLAESLMGIESAKKMSEDPRLKTIIQGLGRTGSRLPDCYWSILSRFHLIHTAKKEQENQFLKSRIAMVSADKFAESLHRLLRSCIPGIPSVAHINIEFVQAGQLRLHTYLKDATFKIHERWLDSEQVVGELGLSSNVQEIDVLFHAVQWLVKELIEQMSEGQFVKTEDHTIEWDKRRVTNCAVQRLFEYMNVNNSVTLQQTPPGNTNKLILGWNRFSSWCQEAVVSVQLHHKASCQEIHARLLSKEFNPEKLPCKKLQEGPAEDIKPTACFSMIVQPGLGSYSFENLNRGSEYFAVIIKQNEPDSIALISQMCKVPRLPAEVIDLTVDGTLALTPPFRAVKPIENLDILQPRDWYDARSHNVEGAVIGIPKPKSTNGRKRQPEHHEALPRPKRVV
;
A
#
# COMPACT_ATOMS: atom_id res chain seq x y z
N MET A 1 37.19 31.82 -33.95
CA MET A 1 37.88 31.59 -32.67
C MET A 1 36.86 31.00 -31.71
N ALA A 2 36.80 29.68 -31.63
CA ALA A 2 35.85 28.95 -30.80
C ALA A 2 36.56 28.55 -29.50
N ALA A 3 36.04 29.00 -28.36
CA ALA A 3 36.53 28.64 -27.03
C ALA A 3 35.82 27.35 -26.58
N ASN A 4 36.60 26.31 -26.31
CA ASN A 4 36.13 25.03 -25.79
C ASN A 4 35.60 25.20 -24.35
N GLN A 5 34.38 24.72 -24.10
CA GLN A 5 33.87 24.50 -22.75
C GLN A 5 34.49 23.22 -22.15
N PRO A 6 34.81 23.20 -20.85
CA PRO A 6 35.39 22.02 -20.20
C PRO A 6 34.33 20.92 -20.05
N THR A 7 34.77 19.68 -20.17
CA THR A 7 33.90 18.51 -20.01
C THR A 7 33.75 18.14 -18.53
N LEU A 8 32.62 17.54 -18.17
CA LEU A 8 32.24 17.18 -16.80
C LEU A 8 33.27 16.30 -16.06
N GLN A 9 34.14 15.61 -16.80
CA GLN A 9 35.25 14.81 -16.26
C GLN A 9 36.40 15.67 -15.72
N GLN A 10 36.70 16.82 -16.34
CA GLN A 10 37.75 17.75 -15.88
C GLN A 10 37.36 18.46 -14.58
N VAL A 11 36.06 18.69 -14.38
CA VAL A 11 35.54 19.26 -13.12
C VAL A 11 35.58 18.23 -11.98
N LEU A 12 35.52 16.93 -12.29
CA LEU A 12 35.59 15.86 -11.31
C LEU A 12 37.04 15.53 -10.91
N ASP A 13 37.99 15.62 -11.84
CA ASP A 13 39.41 15.41 -11.53
C ASP A 13 40.01 16.59 -10.71
N ASP A 14 39.54 17.83 -10.92
CA ASP A 14 39.96 18.99 -10.11
C ASP A 14 39.41 18.97 -8.66
N LEU A 15 38.38 18.14 -8.38
CA LEU A 15 37.83 17.96 -7.02
C LEU A 15 38.55 16.86 -6.22
N GLU A 16 39.34 15.99 -6.85
CA GLU A 16 40.08 14.90 -6.18
C GLU A 16 41.56 15.23 -5.88
N THR A 17 42.07 16.41 -6.30
CA THR A 17 43.47 16.83 -6.04
C THR A 17 43.65 18.14 -5.26
N SER A 18 42.70 18.52 -4.40
CA SER A 18 42.92 19.58 -3.39
C SER A 18 43.18 19.02 -1.98
N THR A 19 44.18 18.15 -1.87
CA THR A 19 44.91 17.95 -0.61
C THR A 19 45.75 19.20 -0.34
N PHE A 20 45.15 20.21 0.28
CA PHE A 20 45.90 21.35 0.81
C PHE A 20 46.33 21.09 2.26
N GLU A 21 47.58 20.63 2.34
CA GLU A 21 48.64 21.16 3.20
C GLU A 21 48.34 21.24 4.70
N ASP A 22 48.79 20.17 5.36
CA ASP A 22 49.26 20.11 6.73
C ASP A 22 50.28 21.25 6.99
N ALA A 23 49.77 22.42 7.38
CA ALA A 23 50.59 23.47 7.96
C ALA A 23 51.05 22.99 9.33
N GLY A 24 52.23 22.36 9.36
CA GLY A 24 52.98 22.04 10.56
C GLY A 24 53.23 23.30 11.38
N TYR A 25 52.28 23.62 12.25
CA TYR A 25 52.61 24.23 13.53
C TYR A 25 53.13 23.09 14.39
N GLU A 26 54.46 23.00 14.51
CA GLU A 26 55.07 22.41 15.69
C GLU A 26 54.48 23.16 16.89
N SER A 27 53.41 22.59 17.45
CA SER A 27 52.97 22.88 18.80
C SER A 27 54.11 22.40 19.67
N GLU A 28 55.06 23.29 19.97
CA GLU A 28 55.89 23.17 21.16
C GLU A 28 54.94 22.85 22.31
N SER A 29 54.92 21.58 22.69
CA SER A 29 54.24 21.09 23.87
C SER A 29 54.96 21.72 25.05
N PHE A 30 54.52 22.92 25.43
CA PHE A 30 54.61 23.34 26.81
C PHE A 30 53.77 22.35 27.60
N GLU A 31 54.39 21.25 28.02
CA GLU A 31 53.97 20.50 29.19
C GLU A 31 54.07 21.43 30.40
N VAL A 32 53.13 22.35 30.52
CA VAL A 32 52.75 22.84 31.83
C VAL A 32 52.07 21.64 32.48
N GLN A 33 52.82 20.90 33.29
CA GLN A 33 52.25 20.05 34.32
C GLN A 33 51.45 20.95 35.27
N GLU A 34 50.24 21.34 34.87
CA GLU A 34 49.24 21.83 35.83
C GLU A 34 48.92 20.61 36.70
N GLU A 35 49.45 20.60 37.92
CA GLU A 35 49.09 19.61 38.94
C GLU A 35 47.55 19.53 39.03
N GLU A 36 46.98 18.42 38.54
CA GLU A 36 45.53 18.18 38.58
C GLU A 36 45.03 18.37 40.02
N THR A 37 44.27 19.44 40.25
CA THR A 37 43.79 19.75 41.60
C THR A 37 42.65 18.78 41.96
N ALA A 38 42.98 17.66 42.61
CA ALA A 38 41.99 16.68 43.10
C ALA A 38 41.32 17.14 44.41
N LEU A 39 40.12 16.63 44.73
CA LEU A 39 39.45 16.91 46.01
C LEU A 39 40.29 16.54 47.24
N SER A 40 41.19 15.56 47.11
CA SER A 40 42.12 15.12 48.16
C SER A 40 43.15 16.20 48.53
N SER A 41 43.51 17.11 47.61
CA SER A 41 44.51 18.15 47.86
C SER A 41 43.97 19.37 48.63
N ILE A 42 42.64 19.49 48.76
CA ILE A 42 42.00 20.62 49.45
C ILE A 42 42.14 20.46 50.98
N LYS A 43 43.08 21.20 51.57
CA LYS A 43 43.32 21.20 53.04
C LYS A 43 42.22 21.89 53.84
N LYS A 44 41.79 23.08 53.42
CA LYS A 44 40.76 23.89 54.14
C LYS A 44 39.67 24.38 53.19
N SER A 45 40.05 25.13 52.18
CA SER A 45 39.13 25.67 51.18
C SER A 45 39.83 25.98 49.87
N LEU A 46 39.09 25.92 48.76
CA LEU A 46 39.51 26.33 47.41
C LEU A 46 38.39 27.17 46.80
N THR A 47 38.73 28.25 46.10
CA THR A 47 37.75 29.04 45.34
C THR A 47 38.07 28.95 43.87
N ILE A 48 37.11 28.49 43.07
CA ILE A 48 37.20 28.37 41.62
C ILE A 48 36.35 29.49 41.02
N CYS A 49 37.00 30.40 40.29
CA CYS A 49 36.32 31.47 39.55
C CYS A 49 36.16 31.03 38.10
N PHE A 50 34.93 30.92 37.62
CA PHE A 50 34.68 30.56 36.23
C PHE A 50 34.67 31.83 35.35
N PRO A 51 35.11 31.75 34.08
CA PRO A 51 35.13 32.89 33.18
C PRO A 51 33.75 33.22 32.60
N ILE A 52 32.72 32.45 32.93
CA ILE A 52 31.33 32.70 32.50
C ILE A 52 30.61 33.68 33.44
N ARG A 53 29.82 34.58 32.84
CA ARG A 53 28.98 35.58 33.54
C ARG A 53 27.52 35.17 33.52
N SER A 54 26.72 35.76 34.40
CA SER A 54 25.28 35.50 34.55
C SER A 54 24.46 35.57 33.24
N ASN A 55 24.86 36.39 32.27
CA ASN A 55 24.21 36.50 30.96
C ASN A 55 24.67 35.45 29.92
N TYR A 56 25.61 34.56 30.27
CA TYR A 56 26.03 33.47 29.41
C TYR A 56 24.87 32.50 29.16
N SER A 57 24.73 32.05 27.90
CA SER A 57 23.62 31.21 27.42
C SER A 57 22.24 31.73 27.88
N PRO A 58 21.77 32.87 27.35
CA PRO A 58 20.52 33.49 27.80
C PRO A 58 19.28 32.65 27.45
N SER A 59 19.36 31.79 26.42
CA SER A 59 18.29 30.88 25.99
C SER A 59 18.00 29.76 27.00
N TRP A 60 18.96 29.42 27.88
CA TRP A 60 18.78 28.34 28.84
C TRP A 60 17.85 28.74 30.00
N ASN A 61 16.85 27.90 30.24
CA ASN A 61 15.93 28.02 31.36
C ASN A 61 16.22 26.95 32.43
N THR A 62 15.48 26.98 33.55
CA THR A 62 15.72 26.06 34.66
C THR A 62 15.39 24.61 34.33
N SER A 63 14.52 24.33 33.36
CA SER A 63 14.29 22.98 32.84
C SER A 63 15.50 22.49 32.04
N SER A 64 16.12 23.33 31.21
CA SER A 64 17.38 23.00 30.51
C SER A 64 18.51 22.70 31.50
N ALA A 65 18.62 23.49 32.56
CA ALA A 65 19.61 23.30 33.62
C ALA A 65 19.35 22.00 34.42
N PHE A 66 18.09 21.70 34.72
CA PHE A 66 17.72 20.47 35.41
C PHE A 66 17.99 19.24 34.55
N ARG A 67 17.63 19.27 33.25
CA ARG A 67 17.92 18.23 32.27
C ARG A 67 19.40 17.87 32.26
N GLU A 68 20.28 18.87 32.29
CA GLU A 68 21.73 18.67 32.33
C GLU A 68 22.19 18.00 33.65
N LEU A 69 21.62 18.38 34.79
CA LEU A 69 21.91 17.68 36.06
C LEU A 69 21.41 16.24 36.05
N VAL A 70 20.21 15.99 35.51
CA VAL A 70 19.64 14.64 35.38
C VAL A 70 20.44 13.77 34.43
N GLN A 71 20.95 14.33 33.33
CA GLN A 71 21.85 13.63 32.43
C GLN A 71 23.14 13.25 33.14
N ASN A 72 23.77 14.18 33.87
CA ASN A 72 24.98 13.87 34.66
C ASN A 72 24.71 12.85 35.77
N TRP A 73 23.52 12.89 36.39
CA TRP A 73 23.08 11.89 37.36
C TRP A 73 22.96 10.50 36.74
N ARG A 74 22.30 10.38 35.58
CA ARG A 74 22.16 9.13 34.83
C ARG A 74 23.50 8.61 34.33
N ASP A 75 24.29 9.44 33.66
CA ASP A 75 25.62 9.08 33.13
C ASP A 75 26.54 8.62 34.28
N GLY A 76 26.51 9.35 35.40
CA GLY A 76 27.29 9.02 36.59
C GLY A 76 26.91 7.65 37.19
N ILE A 77 25.61 7.33 37.25
CA ILE A 77 25.14 6.00 37.68
C ILE A 77 25.58 4.91 36.69
N ILE A 78 25.34 5.11 35.40
CA ILE A 78 25.72 4.13 34.36
C ILE A 78 27.23 3.84 34.42
N GLN A 79 28.05 4.88 34.59
CA GLN A 79 29.51 4.74 34.70
C GLN A 79 29.93 4.04 36.00
N SER A 80 29.39 4.48 37.14
CA SER A 80 29.81 3.96 38.46
C SER A 80 29.44 2.48 38.64
N PHE A 81 28.32 2.05 38.07
CA PHE A 81 27.82 0.68 38.17
C PHE A 81 28.00 -0.16 36.90
N LYS A 82 28.69 0.37 35.87
CA LYS A 82 28.96 -0.29 34.58
C LYS A 82 27.70 -0.88 33.91
N LEU A 83 26.59 -0.16 33.97
CA LEU A 83 25.31 -0.61 33.43
C LEU A 83 25.24 -0.46 31.91
N LYS A 84 24.45 -1.32 31.25
CA LYS A 84 23.94 -1.02 29.91
C LYS A 84 22.82 0.02 30.01
N GLU A 85 22.67 0.84 28.98
CA GLU A 85 21.65 1.90 28.95
C GLU A 85 20.23 1.35 29.17
N THR A 86 19.93 0.17 28.63
CA THR A 86 18.65 -0.53 28.76
C THR A 86 18.35 -1.07 30.17
N GLN A 87 19.36 -1.15 31.03
CA GLN A 87 19.21 -1.59 32.43
C GLN A 87 18.89 -0.43 33.37
N PHE A 88 19.08 0.82 32.92
CA PHE A 88 18.76 2.00 33.71
C PHE A 88 17.25 2.18 33.77
N HIS A 89 16.69 2.02 34.97
CA HIS A 89 15.26 2.15 35.20
C HIS A 89 15.01 3.06 36.40
N VAL A 90 13.97 3.89 36.31
CA VAL A 90 13.58 4.80 37.38
C VAL A 90 12.13 4.57 37.77
N VAL A 91 11.88 4.55 39.07
CA VAL A 91 10.54 4.45 39.65
C VAL A 91 10.22 5.75 40.39
N LYS A 92 8.99 6.25 40.23
CA LYS A 92 8.48 7.41 40.94
C LYS A 92 7.64 6.99 42.14
N GLU A 93 7.90 7.59 43.29
CA GLU A 93 7.09 7.51 44.50
C GLU A 93 6.62 8.90 44.89
N ASN A 94 5.30 9.07 45.02
CA ASN A 94 4.71 10.30 45.50
C ASN A 94 4.17 10.10 46.92
N LYS A 95 4.88 10.65 47.92
CA LYS A 95 4.50 10.62 49.34
C LYS A 95 3.92 11.97 49.79
N SER A 96 3.36 12.74 48.85
CA SER A 96 2.79 14.04 49.13
C SER A 96 1.46 13.92 49.89
N THR A 97 1.23 14.89 50.76
CA THR A 97 0.02 15.14 51.55
C THR A 97 -0.42 16.58 51.29
N ASP A 98 -1.60 16.98 51.74
CA ASP A 98 -2.12 18.35 51.54
C ASP A 98 -1.16 19.46 52.04
N LEU A 99 -0.34 19.17 53.06
CA LEU A 99 0.56 20.13 53.70
C LEU A 99 2.04 19.97 53.31
N LYS A 100 2.45 18.77 52.87
CA LYS A 100 3.83 18.41 52.58
C LYS A 100 3.92 17.73 51.22
N ALA A 101 4.73 18.28 50.33
CA ALA A 101 5.03 17.66 49.06
C ALA A 101 6.36 16.87 49.17
N ASP A 102 6.34 15.60 48.77
CA ASP A 102 7.49 14.71 48.83
C ASP A 102 7.45 13.77 47.62
N ILE A 103 8.19 14.11 46.57
CA ILE A 103 8.26 13.35 45.32
C ILE A 103 9.66 12.77 45.21
N LEU A 104 9.74 11.45 45.04
CA LEU A 104 11.00 10.71 45.02
C LEU A 104 11.09 9.89 43.73
N PHE A 105 12.19 10.01 43.01
CA PHE A 105 12.56 9.18 41.87
C PHE A 105 13.75 8.31 42.25
N LYS A 106 13.64 7.00 42.11
CA LYS A 106 14.68 6.02 42.46
C LYS A 106 15.23 5.37 41.21
N ALA A 107 16.54 5.49 40.97
CA ALA A 107 17.21 4.69 39.95
C ALA A 107 17.50 3.29 40.53
N LEU A 108 17.00 2.25 39.87
CA LEU A 108 17.08 0.87 40.33
C LEU A 108 17.94 0.02 39.38
N ASN A 109 18.64 -0.96 39.94
CA ASN A 109 19.31 -2.01 39.18
C ASN A 109 18.34 -3.18 38.93
N LYS A 110 17.98 -3.44 37.68
CA LYS A 110 17.11 -4.58 37.28
C LYS A 110 17.82 -5.95 37.22
N ALA A 111 19.08 -6.07 37.65
CA ALA A 111 19.78 -7.36 37.65
C ALA A 111 19.11 -8.37 38.62
N ALA A 112 18.87 -9.60 38.14
CA ALA A 112 18.26 -10.66 38.94
C ALA A 112 19.12 -11.01 40.18
N GLY A 113 18.50 -11.01 41.37
CA GLY A 113 19.12 -11.45 42.62
C GLY A 113 19.66 -10.36 43.56
N VAL A 114 19.45 -9.07 43.27
CA VAL A 114 19.86 -7.96 44.16
C VAL A 114 18.76 -7.68 45.19
N ALA A 115 19.11 -7.65 46.49
CA ALA A 115 18.18 -7.30 47.57
C ALA A 115 17.65 -5.85 47.43
N ASP A 116 16.41 -5.63 47.85
CA ASP A 116 15.65 -4.39 47.61
C ASP A 116 16.36 -3.12 48.13
N ASP A 117 17.04 -3.23 49.29
CA ASP A 117 17.78 -2.15 49.96
C ASP A 117 19.09 -1.74 49.23
N ASP A 118 19.67 -2.62 48.40
CA ASP A 118 20.91 -2.38 47.65
C ASP A 118 20.68 -2.18 46.14
N SER A 119 19.42 -2.27 45.71
CA SER A 119 19.01 -2.10 44.32
C SER A 119 19.08 -0.63 43.87
N CYS A 120 19.01 0.33 44.80
CA CYS A 120 18.96 1.75 44.46
C CYS A 120 20.37 2.35 44.27
N LEU A 121 20.56 2.92 43.07
CA LEU A 121 21.84 3.45 42.58
C LEU A 121 21.94 4.98 42.72
N GLY A 122 20.82 5.63 43.00
CA GLY A 122 20.71 7.07 43.15
C GLY A 122 19.27 7.51 43.17
N PHE A 123 19.01 8.76 43.55
CA PHE A 123 17.66 9.30 43.60
C PHE A 123 17.59 10.78 43.28
N ILE A 124 16.41 11.23 42.87
CA ILE A 124 16.02 12.65 42.81
C ILE A 124 14.85 12.85 43.74
N ARG A 125 14.89 13.84 44.62
CA ARG A 125 13.83 14.10 45.59
C ARG A 125 13.45 15.57 45.60
N PHE A 126 12.17 15.87 45.46
CA PHE A 126 11.61 17.16 45.87
C PHE A 126 10.99 17.02 47.25
N SER A 127 11.42 17.85 48.20
CA SER A 127 10.84 17.89 49.53
C SER A 127 10.47 19.33 49.90
N GLY A 128 9.20 19.54 50.23
CA GLY A 128 8.66 20.88 50.44
C GLY A 128 7.43 20.92 51.34
N ARG A 129 7.06 22.12 51.77
CA ARG A 129 5.83 22.40 52.51
C ARG A 129 5.12 23.57 51.84
N ARG A 130 3.78 23.53 51.80
CA ARG A 130 2.97 24.59 51.17
C ARG A 130 3.42 24.93 49.74
N GLY A 131 3.73 23.91 48.94
CA GLY A 131 4.08 24.08 47.52
C GLY A 131 5.48 24.63 47.22
N THR A 132 6.36 24.83 48.21
CA THR A 132 7.76 25.24 47.98
C THR A 132 8.74 24.36 48.75
N GLY A 133 9.92 24.11 48.19
CA GLY A 133 10.85 23.14 48.73
C GLY A 133 12.26 23.15 48.15
N ILE A 134 12.94 22.04 48.38
CA ILE A 134 14.32 21.78 47.95
C ILE A 134 14.31 20.56 47.03
N VAL A 135 15.08 20.64 45.95
CA VAL A 135 15.38 19.50 45.09
C VAL A 135 16.75 18.94 45.45
N GLU A 136 16.80 17.65 45.77
CA GLU A 136 18.01 16.87 46.04
C GLU A 136 18.23 15.89 44.88
N ILE A 137 19.45 15.87 44.32
CA ILE A 137 19.86 14.88 43.31
C ILE A 137 21.09 14.15 43.86
N THR A 138 20.99 12.84 44.00
CA THR A 138 22.01 12.00 44.64
C THR A 138 22.44 10.86 43.71
N SER A 139 23.73 10.78 43.41
CA SER A 139 24.36 9.66 42.72
C SER A 139 25.22 8.86 43.71
N ARG A 140 24.94 7.56 43.85
CA ARG A 140 25.71 6.66 44.71
C ARG A 140 27.04 6.30 44.07
N ALA A 141 28.09 6.14 44.87
CA ALA A 141 29.42 5.70 44.40
C ALA A 141 30.01 6.57 43.27
N ALA A 142 29.66 7.85 43.24
CA ALA A 142 30.12 8.82 42.25
C ALA A 142 30.99 9.89 42.92
N SER A 143 31.81 10.58 42.12
CA SER A 143 32.62 11.71 42.62
C SER A 143 32.66 12.85 41.61
N LEU A 144 32.41 14.07 42.09
CA LEU A 144 32.65 15.31 41.34
C LEU A 144 34.01 15.88 41.73
N GLN A 145 34.96 15.93 40.80
CA GLN A 145 36.30 16.49 41.00
C GLN A 145 36.38 17.91 40.39
N PRO A 146 37.28 18.80 40.85
CA PRO A 146 37.52 20.11 40.24
C PRO A 146 37.74 20.05 38.73
N LYS A 147 38.52 19.06 38.25
CA LYS A 147 38.77 18.86 36.82
C LYS A 147 37.53 18.60 35.97
N HIS A 148 36.45 18.06 36.55
CA HIS A 148 35.18 17.88 35.83
C HIS A 148 34.50 19.23 35.47
N LEU A 149 34.99 20.33 36.05
CA LEU A 149 34.55 21.69 35.79
C LEU A 149 35.65 22.55 35.15
N ASP A 150 36.70 21.95 34.57
CA ASP A 150 37.74 22.68 33.83
C ASP A 150 37.38 22.93 32.36
N PHE A 151 38.12 23.78 31.64
CA PHE A 151 37.88 24.03 30.21
C PHE A 151 38.47 22.92 29.33
N GLY A 152 37.74 22.52 28.29
CA GLY A 152 38.28 21.66 27.23
C GLY A 152 38.40 20.17 27.52
N GLN A 153 38.37 19.72 28.79
CA GLN A 153 38.43 18.30 29.11
C GLN A 153 37.05 17.67 29.22
N SER A 154 36.80 16.64 28.41
CA SER A 154 35.58 15.83 28.44
C SER A 154 35.95 14.39 28.10
N ASP A 155 35.91 13.50 29.10
CA ASP A 155 36.11 12.04 28.98
C ASP A 155 35.06 11.31 28.09
N LYS A 156 34.22 12.09 27.40
CA LYS A 156 33.11 11.67 26.54
C LYS A 156 33.48 11.66 25.05
N TRP A 157 34.69 12.11 24.66
CA TRP A 157 35.19 11.92 23.29
C TRP A 157 35.26 10.41 22.97
N GLY A 158 34.55 9.98 21.92
CA GLY A 158 34.51 8.59 21.45
C GLY A 158 33.46 7.66 22.08
N LYS A 159 32.72 8.09 23.12
CA LYS A 159 31.65 7.25 23.73
C LYS A 159 30.28 7.57 23.12
N THR A 160 29.94 6.87 22.03
CA THR A 160 28.67 7.03 21.28
C THR A 160 27.40 6.78 22.12
N ASN A 161 27.51 6.10 23.26
CA ASN A 161 26.39 5.80 24.15
C ASN A 161 26.04 6.95 25.12
N GLN A 162 26.93 7.93 25.33
CA GLN A 162 26.63 9.07 26.21
C GLN A 162 25.98 10.22 25.43
N ALA A 163 25.10 10.99 26.08
CA ALA A 163 24.49 12.16 25.47
C ALA A 163 25.47 13.36 25.57
N GLY A 164 26.41 13.43 24.65
CA GLY A 164 27.13 14.65 24.28
C GLY A 164 28.43 14.97 25.02
N VAL A 165 29.08 16.02 24.53
CA VAL A 165 30.43 16.50 24.86
C VAL A 165 30.31 17.71 25.81
N HIS A 166 31.35 18.00 26.58
CA HIS A 166 31.60 19.23 27.34
C HIS A 166 31.12 19.27 28.81
N GLY A 167 32.07 19.26 29.77
CA GLY A 167 31.85 19.69 31.17
C GLY A 167 31.41 21.16 31.32
N GLU A 168 31.30 21.89 30.21
CA GLU A 168 30.68 23.20 30.11
C GLU A 168 29.19 23.18 30.50
N GLY A 169 28.44 22.13 30.12
CA GLY A 169 27.00 22.02 30.38
C GLY A 169 26.66 22.15 31.87
N LEU A 170 27.39 21.43 32.73
CA LEU A 170 27.20 21.50 34.18
C LEU A 170 27.43 22.91 34.73
N LYS A 171 28.45 23.65 34.26
CA LYS A 171 28.70 25.05 34.69
C LYS A 171 27.54 25.95 34.32
N VAL A 172 27.01 25.80 33.09
CA VAL A 172 25.87 26.57 32.61
C VAL A 172 24.61 26.24 33.42
N ALA A 173 24.36 24.97 33.73
CA ALA A 173 23.23 24.57 34.56
C ALA A 173 23.27 25.23 35.95
N LEU A 174 24.42 25.20 36.61
CA LEU A 174 24.64 25.86 37.91
C LEU A 174 24.41 27.36 37.84
N LEU A 175 24.90 28.00 36.77
CA LEU A 175 24.71 29.42 36.49
C LEU A 175 23.23 29.79 36.33
N VAL A 176 22.48 28.98 35.59
CA VAL A 176 21.06 29.22 35.30
C VAL A 176 20.20 29.14 36.56
N PHE A 177 20.44 28.18 37.45
CA PHE A 177 19.73 28.12 38.74
C PHE A 177 20.00 29.35 39.59
N LEU A 178 21.26 29.79 39.70
CA LEU A 178 21.62 31.00 40.44
C LEU A 178 21.01 32.26 39.82
N ARG A 179 20.97 32.35 38.48
CA ARG A 179 20.33 33.43 37.72
C ARG A 179 18.83 33.51 37.99
N ARG A 180 18.16 32.37 38.19
CA ARG A 180 16.75 32.30 38.61
C ARG A 180 16.58 32.28 40.13
N ASN A 181 17.55 32.84 40.84
CA ASN A 181 17.56 33.03 42.29
C ASN A 181 17.46 31.76 43.16
N HIS A 182 17.79 30.59 42.63
CA HIS A 182 17.89 29.36 43.40
C HIS A 182 19.31 29.13 43.89
N ARG A 183 19.47 28.85 45.19
CA ARG A 183 20.76 28.42 45.75
C ARG A 183 21.11 27.05 45.20
N VAL A 184 22.39 26.85 44.85
CA VAL A 184 22.93 25.53 44.52
C VAL A 184 24.09 25.19 45.45
N ARG A 185 24.03 24.03 46.08
CA ARG A 185 25.09 23.46 46.92
C ARG A 185 25.35 22.03 46.49
N CYS A 186 26.61 21.62 46.46
CA CYS A 186 26.99 20.24 46.21
C CYS A 186 27.85 19.68 47.35
N ILE A 187 27.69 18.40 47.67
CA ILE A 187 28.60 17.66 48.55
C ILE A 187 29.18 16.51 47.74
N SER A 188 30.51 16.42 47.68
CA SER A 188 31.25 15.37 46.98
C SER A 188 32.59 15.16 47.68
N GLY A 189 32.95 13.90 47.95
CA GLY A 189 34.24 13.53 48.52
C GLY A 189 34.63 14.32 49.76
N ASN A 190 33.70 14.48 50.72
CA ASN A 190 33.77 15.26 51.96
C ASN A 190 34.03 16.78 51.82
N VAL A 191 33.84 17.31 50.62
CA VAL A 191 33.96 18.74 50.32
C VAL A 191 32.57 19.30 50.02
N THR A 192 32.25 20.43 50.64
CA THR A 192 31.03 21.19 50.33
C THR A 192 31.33 22.29 49.34
N TRP A 193 30.66 22.24 48.19
CA TRP A 193 30.73 23.19 47.11
C TRP A 193 29.55 24.16 47.20
N ASN A 194 29.84 25.45 47.38
CA ASN A 194 28.82 26.49 47.37
C ASN A 194 29.00 27.35 46.12
N PHE A 195 27.99 27.37 45.25
CA PHE A 195 28.00 28.17 44.03
C PHE A 195 27.35 29.54 44.27
N ASN A 196 27.93 30.59 43.70
CA ASN A 196 27.43 31.96 43.82
C ASN A 196 27.89 32.83 42.65
N PHE A 197 27.47 34.09 42.63
CA PHE A 197 28.05 35.12 41.78
C PHE A 197 29.08 35.97 42.53
N THR A 198 30.09 36.48 41.82
CA THR A 198 30.97 37.55 42.30
C THR A 198 30.27 38.90 42.23
N THR A 199 30.90 39.96 42.74
CA THR A 199 30.42 41.36 42.57
C THR A 199 30.37 41.80 41.11
N ALA A 200 31.09 41.13 40.22
CA ALA A 200 31.07 41.37 38.78
C ALA A 200 30.14 40.41 38.02
N GLY A 201 29.28 39.66 38.71
CA GLY A 201 28.33 38.72 38.09
C GLY A 201 28.97 37.47 37.46
N LYS A 202 30.23 37.13 37.81
CA LYS A 202 30.89 35.89 37.36
C LYS A 202 30.51 34.72 38.25
N LEU A 203 30.34 33.53 37.68
CA LEU A 203 30.09 32.32 38.46
C LEU A 203 31.33 31.96 39.29
N VAL A 204 31.14 31.60 40.56
CA VAL A 204 32.19 31.15 41.47
C VAL A 204 31.73 29.94 42.27
N ALA A 205 32.63 28.98 42.48
CA ALA A 205 32.45 27.87 43.41
C ALA A 205 33.42 28.00 44.59
N ARG A 206 32.88 27.94 45.81
CA ARG A 206 33.68 27.87 47.04
C ARG A 206 33.61 26.46 47.60
N LEU A 207 34.72 25.76 47.54
CA LEU A 207 34.90 24.41 48.04
C LEU A 207 35.46 24.50 49.44
N ASN A 208 34.79 23.89 50.41
CA ASN A 208 35.25 23.85 51.80
C ASN A 208 35.33 22.40 52.27
N LYS A 209 36.47 22.02 52.86
CA LYS A 209 36.62 20.73 53.52
C LYS A 209 35.67 20.67 54.70
N MET A 210 34.87 19.60 54.78
CA MET A 210 33.96 19.43 55.91
C MET A 210 34.76 19.09 57.18
N GLN A 211 34.50 19.83 58.26
CA GLN A 211 35.01 19.50 59.58
C GLN A 211 34.33 18.22 60.11
N GLN A 212 34.96 17.53 61.06
CA GLN A 212 34.48 16.23 61.54
C GLN A 212 33.07 16.32 62.15
N GLU A 213 32.74 17.41 62.84
CA GLU A 213 31.41 17.66 63.39
C GLU A 213 30.35 17.79 62.29
N ALA A 214 30.70 18.45 61.17
CA ALA A 214 29.82 18.60 60.02
C ALA A 214 29.58 17.25 59.32
N VAL A 215 30.62 16.43 59.19
CA VAL A 215 30.49 15.07 58.64
C VAL A 215 29.59 14.20 59.53
N VAL A 216 29.78 14.24 60.85
CA VAL A 216 28.95 13.48 61.80
C VAL A 216 27.49 13.95 61.73
N ARG A 217 27.25 15.27 61.62
CA ARG A 217 25.91 15.84 61.47
C ARG A 217 25.23 15.37 60.18
N GLU A 218 25.95 15.39 59.06
CA GLU A 218 25.44 14.89 57.78
C GLU A 218 25.13 13.39 57.85
N LYS A 219 26.01 12.57 58.45
CA LYS A 219 25.75 11.13 58.64
C LYS A 219 24.51 10.86 59.50
N ARG A 220 24.32 11.62 60.59
CA ARG A 220 23.12 11.51 61.45
C ARG A 220 21.85 11.91 60.70
N SER A 221 21.90 13.00 59.94
CA SER A 221 20.77 13.45 59.11
C SER A 221 20.41 12.41 58.04
N ALA A 222 21.40 11.87 57.32
CA ALA A 222 21.22 10.83 56.32
C ALA A 222 20.64 9.54 56.92
N LYS A 223 21.12 9.13 58.11
CA LYS A 223 20.56 7.97 58.83
C LYS A 223 19.09 8.20 59.17
N LYS A 224 18.74 9.35 59.76
CA LYS A 224 17.35 9.69 60.09
C LYS A 224 16.45 9.66 58.85
N LEU A 225 16.90 10.23 57.73
CA LEU A 225 16.12 10.21 56.49
C LEU A 225 15.92 8.80 55.94
N LYS A 226 16.89 7.88 56.11
CA LYS A 226 16.74 6.48 55.77
C LYS A 226 15.74 5.79 56.72
N ASP A 227 15.91 5.96 58.02
CA ASP A 227 15.06 5.35 59.05
C ASP A 227 13.59 5.81 58.91
N ASP A 228 13.36 7.06 58.50
CA ASP A 228 12.04 7.63 58.20
C ASP A 228 11.49 7.20 56.80
N ASN A 229 12.16 6.29 56.08
CA ASN A 229 11.85 5.89 54.70
C ASN A 229 11.68 7.07 53.71
N SER A 230 12.32 8.20 54.00
CA SER A 230 12.27 9.42 53.17
C SER A 230 13.24 9.36 51.99
N VAL A 231 14.31 8.58 52.10
CA VAL A 231 15.29 8.31 51.05
C VAL A 231 15.56 6.80 50.97
N PRO A 232 15.94 6.26 49.80
CA PRO A 232 16.09 4.82 49.61
C PRO A 232 17.34 4.22 50.28
N PHE A 233 18.38 5.01 50.54
CA PHE A 233 19.61 4.54 51.19
C PHE A 233 20.25 5.63 52.03
N GLN A 234 21.15 5.23 52.94
CA GLN A 234 21.90 6.16 53.78
C GLN A 234 23.04 6.77 52.95
N VAL A 235 22.90 8.04 52.61
CA VAL A 235 23.89 8.73 51.76
C VAL A 235 25.21 8.95 52.50
N SER A 236 26.32 8.64 51.83
CA SER A 236 27.69 8.84 52.30
C SER A 236 28.29 10.14 51.74
N PRO A 237 28.70 11.10 52.60
CA PRO A 237 29.38 12.31 52.11
C PRO A 237 30.76 12.03 51.50
N TYR A 238 31.31 10.81 51.64
CA TYR A 238 32.61 10.41 51.11
C TYR A 238 32.51 9.80 49.71
N HIS A 239 31.46 9.03 49.45
CA HIS A 239 31.35 8.17 48.27
C HIS A 239 30.22 8.59 47.32
N ASP A 240 29.33 9.48 47.76
CA ASP A 240 28.18 9.89 46.97
C ASP A 240 28.28 11.39 46.63
N VAL A 241 27.72 11.75 45.47
CA VAL A 241 27.56 13.15 45.06
C VAL A 241 26.12 13.56 45.32
N ARG A 242 25.93 14.70 45.99
CA ARG A 242 24.63 15.31 46.24
C ARG A 242 24.57 16.75 45.76
N PHE A 243 23.57 17.08 44.96
CA PHE A 243 23.20 18.46 44.65
C PHE A 243 21.93 18.86 45.40
N PHE A 244 21.93 20.04 45.99
CA PHE A 244 20.78 20.68 46.62
C PHE A 244 20.45 21.97 45.90
N ILE A 245 19.19 22.12 45.48
CA ILE A 245 18.70 23.28 44.73
C ILE A 245 17.52 23.90 45.48
N GLY A 246 17.56 25.22 45.65
CA GLY A 246 16.50 25.99 46.31
C GLY A 246 16.58 26.01 47.84
N GLU A 247 17.77 25.82 48.41
CA GLU A 247 17.95 26.06 49.85
C GLU A 247 17.92 27.56 50.18
N LYS A 248 17.38 27.93 51.34
CA LYS A 248 17.47 29.31 51.84
C LYS A 248 18.92 29.72 52.09
N GLY A 249 19.21 31.00 51.91
CA GLY A 249 20.50 31.59 52.23
C GLY A 249 20.70 32.93 51.56
N LYS A 250 21.72 33.67 51.98
CA LYS A 250 22.16 34.90 51.32
C LYS A 250 23.15 34.55 50.19
N GLY A 251 23.01 35.22 49.06
CA GLY A 251 23.89 35.09 47.90
C GLY A 251 24.03 36.41 47.15
N ARG A 252 24.61 36.35 45.95
CA ARG A 252 24.62 37.46 44.99
C ARG A 252 23.84 37.11 43.74
N ASP A 253 23.13 38.07 43.15
CA ASP A 253 22.41 37.87 41.89
C ASP A 253 23.33 38.02 40.66
N GLY A 254 22.74 38.04 39.46
CA GLY A 254 23.48 38.10 38.21
C GLY A 254 24.23 39.42 37.95
N ILE A 255 23.87 40.50 38.65
CA ILE A 255 24.55 41.80 38.57
C ILE A 255 25.52 42.00 39.75
N GLY A 256 25.55 41.06 40.70
CA GLY A 256 26.47 41.04 41.82
C GLY A 256 25.89 41.62 43.11
N GLU A 257 24.60 41.98 43.15
CA GLU A 257 23.93 42.53 44.33
C GLU A 257 23.53 41.43 45.32
N SER A 258 23.49 41.78 46.61
CA SER A 258 23.12 40.83 47.66
C SER A 258 21.63 40.49 47.57
N THR A 259 21.31 39.19 47.49
CA THR A 259 19.93 38.70 47.41
C THR A 259 19.67 37.52 48.34
N GLN A 260 18.39 37.31 48.69
CA GLN A 260 17.92 36.12 49.38
C GLN A 260 17.54 35.05 48.38
N ARG A 261 18.05 33.84 48.59
CA ARG A 261 17.77 32.69 47.72
C ARG A 261 16.38 32.12 48.00
N GLU A 262 15.72 31.70 46.93
CA GLU A 262 14.36 31.20 46.94
C GLU A 262 14.30 29.68 46.85
N HIS A 263 13.24 29.12 47.47
CA HIS A 263 12.85 27.73 47.30
C HIS A 263 12.38 27.45 45.88
N VAL A 264 12.46 26.18 45.48
CA VAL A 264 11.84 25.72 44.23
C VAL A 264 10.35 25.53 44.48
N THR A 265 9.49 26.08 43.63
CA THR A 265 8.05 25.80 43.70
C THR A 265 7.75 24.41 43.14
N LEU A 266 6.72 23.73 43.66
CA LEU A 266 6.30 22.42 43.17
C LEU A 266 5.92 22.48 41.69
N GLU A 267 5.27 23.55 41.24
CA GLU A 267 4.96 23.77 39.82
C GLU A 267 6.22 23.85 38.96
N THR A 268 7.25 24.56 39.43
CA THR A 268 8.54 24.65 38.74
C THR A 268 9.20 23.28 38.65
N PHE A 269 9.21 22.51 39.75
CA PHE A 269 9.74 21.15 39.75
C PHE A 269 8.97 20.20 38.82
N ASN A 270 7.65 20.34 38.74
CA ASN A 270 6.80 19.57 37.83
C ASN A 270 7.09 19.85 36.35
N LYS A 271 7.60 21.03 36.02
CA LYS A 271 8.11 21.38 34.67
C LYS A 271 9.53 20.82 34.46
N TRP A 272 10.34 20.78 35.52
CA TRP A 272 11.71 20.28 35.44
C TRP A 272 11.78 18.78 35.12
N TYR A 273 11.08 17.93 35.87
CA TYR A 273 11.21 16.49 35.65
C TYR A 273 10.60 16.01 34.32
N ARG A 274 9.72 16.81 33.69
CA ARG A 274 9.23 16.57 32.31
C ARG A 274 10.33 16.60 31.25
N SER A 275 11.48 17.20 31.57
CA SER A 275 12.64 17.21 30.69
C SER A 275 13.35 15.86 30.53
N ALA A 276 12.91 14.81 31.25
CA ALA A 276 13.43 13.46 31.11
C ALA A 276 12.28 12.44 31.08
N LEU A 277 12.16 11.73 29.95
CA LEU A 277 11.11 10.75 29.69
C LEU A 277 11.07 9.64 30.74
N PHE A 278 12.22 9.14 31.18
CA PHE A 278 12.32 8.09 32.20
C PHE A 278 11.93 8.56 33.62
N LEU A 279 11.64 9.85 33.83
CA LEU A 279 11.06 10.36 35.07
C LEU A 279 9.52 10.50 34.97
N LEU A 280 8.94 10.24 33.80
CA LEU A 280 7.50 10.30 33.59
C LEU A 280 6.84 8.98 33.96
N ASP A 281 5.66 9.09 34.54
CA ASP A 281 4.81 7.96 34.89
C ASP A 281 3.85 7.73 33.72
N LEU A 282 4.33 7.00 32.72
CA LEU A 282 3.54 6.67 31.53
C LEU A 282 2.77 5.36 31.77
N PRO A 283 1.55 5.21 31.19
CA PRO A 283 0.80 3.96 31.22
C PRO A 283 1.66 2.80 30.73
N SER A 284 1.28 1.56 31.09
CA SER A 284 2.04 0.33 30.81
C SER A 284 2.74 0.37 29.46
N GLN A 285 4.07 0.17 29.46
CA GLN A 285 4.92 0.43 28.30
C GLN A 285 4.47 -0.29 27.04
N GLU A 286 3.81 -1.44 27.15
CA GLU A 286 3.33 -2.23 26.00
C GLU A 286 2.16 -1.58 25.23
N GLU A 287 1.35 -0.73 25.88
CA GLU A 287 0.21 -0.07 25.22
C GLU A 287 0.55 1.32 24.71
N ALA A 288 1.36 2.07 25.48
CA ALA A 288 1.65 3.48 25.24
C ALA A 288 2.97 3.74 24.49
N ILE A 289 3.92 2.80 24.49
CA ILE A 289 5.25 2.99 23.89
C ILE A 289 5.57 1.82 22.95
N ILE A 290 5.89 2.13 21.70
CA ILE A 290 6.35 1.14 20.73
C ILE A 290 7.84 1.31 20.53
N THR A 291 8.61 0.36 21.03
CA THR A 291 10.07 0.35 20.89
C THR A 291 10.46 -0.22 19.53
N THR A 292 11.32 0.51 18.82
CA THR A 292 11.91 0.10 17.53
C THR A 292 13.43 0.12 17.63
N LYS A 293 14.13 -0.31 16.58
CA LYS A 293 15.60 -0.21 16.54
C LYS A 293 16.09 1.24 16.41
N HIS A 294 15.26 2.14 15.89
CA HIS A 294 15.58 3.54 15.62
C HIS A 294 15.24 4.48 16.79
N GLY A 295 14.31 4.06 17.65
CA GLY A 295 13.78 4.86 18.74
C GLY A 295 12.45 4.33 19.23
N GLU A 296 11.69 5.15 19.95
CA GLU A 296 10.38 4.80 20.48
C GLU A 296 9.32 5.76 19.94
N LEU A 297 8.18 5.21 19.53
CA LEU A 297 6.95 5.96 19.27
C LEU A 297 6.11 5.95 20.54
N ILE A 298 5.69 7.12 21.01
CA ILE A 298 4.95 7.27 22.26
C ILE A 298 3.54 7.79 21.92
N LEU A 299 2.54 6.99 22.26
CA LEU A 299 1.12 7.23 21.97
C LEU A 299 0.40 7.99 23.08
N ASP A 300 1.08 8.28 24.19
CA ASP A 300 0.49 8.96 25.34
C ASP A 300 0.29 10.46 25.09
N ASP A 301 -0.94 10.92 25.27
CA ASP A 301 -1.35 12.30 25.02
C ASP A 301 -0.64 13.33 25.93
N SER A 302 -0.15 12.92 27.11
CA SER A 302 0.49 13.84 28.06
C SER A 302 1.88 14.33 27.61
N VAL A 303 2.47 13.64 26.64
CA VAL A 303 3.76 13.99 26.01
C VAL A 303 3.62 14.25 24.51
N GLN A 304 2.39 14.37 24.02
CA GLN A 304 2.11 14.53 22.59
C GLN A 304 2.93 15.68 21.99
N GLY A 305 3.56 15.40 20.85
CA GLY A 305 4.33 16.37 20.10
C GLY A 305 5.72 16.67 20.66
N ASN A 306 6.16 16.00 21.72
CA ASN A 306 7.49 16.17 22.27
C ASN A 306 8.54 15.32 21.54
N LEU A 307 9.74 15.87 21.42
CA LEU A 307 10.91 15.15 20.90
C LEU A 307 11.93 14.91 22.01
N TYR A 308 12.30 13.65 22.17
CA TYR A 308 13.32 13.18 23.10
C TYR A 308 14.49 12.55 22.33
N LEU A 309 15.69 12.63 22.91
CA LEU A 309 16.86 11.90 22.46
C LEU A 309 17.46 11.16 23.66
N LYS A 310 17.55 9.84 23.57
CA LYS A 310 18.00 8.97 24.67
C LYS A 310 17.24 9.24 25.97
N GLY A 311 15.94 9.50 25.88
CA GLY A 311 15.06 9.79 27.00
C GLY A 311 15.19 11.19 27.61
N LEU A 312 15.97 12.08 27.00
CA LEU A 312 16.08 13.49 27.42
C LEU A 312 15.34 14.39 26.43
N LEU A 313 14.54 15.31 26.95
CA LEU A 313 13.73 16.23 26.14
C LEU A 313 14.63 17.18 25.36
N LEU A 314 14.48 17.17 24.03
CA LEU A 314 15.04 18.20 23.16
C LEU A 314 14.15 19.43 23.19
N MET A 315 12.86 19.23 22.89
CA MET A 315 11.89 20.31 22.69
C MET A 315 10.47 19.82 22.94
N GLU A 316 9.65 20.69 23.53
CA GLU A 316 8.21 20.50 23.67
C GLU A 316 7.49 21.29 22.59
N SER A 317 6.44 20.70 22.02
CA SER A 317 5.53 21.45 21.16
C SER A 317 4.57 22.29 22.01
N SER A 318 4.27 23.50 21.56
CA SER A 318 3.22 24.37 22.07
C SER A 318 2.26 24.74 20.94
N PRO A 319 1.09 25.33 21.23
CA PRO A 319 0.17 25.80 20.20
C PRO A 319 0.81 26.74 19.17
N ASP A 320 1.83 27.50 19.60
CA ASP A 320 2.49 28.52 18.78
C ASP A 320 3.81 28.02 18.16
N TYR A 321 4.28 26.82 18.53
CA TYR A 321 5.62 26.36 18.17
C TYR A 321 5.72 24.83 18.14
N SER A 322 6.26 24.27 17.06
CA SER A 322 6.51 22.83 16.98
C SER A 322 7.89 22.44 17.50
N ALA A 323 7.96 21.29 18.16
CA ALA A 323 9.23 20.64 18.47
C ALA A 323 10.01 20.20 17.23
N SER A 324 9.32 19.90 16.12
CA SER A 324 9.94 19.48 14.87
C SER A 324 10.66 20.63 14.17
N ILE A 325 11.84 20.38 13.61
CA ILE A 325 12.58 21.35 12.80
C ILE A 325 11.78 21.78 11.55
N SER A 326 10.85 20.95 11.07
CA SER A 326 9.96 21.30 9.96
C SER A 326 9.02 22.47 10.30
N GLY A 327 8.84 22.79 11.58
CA GLY A 327 7.88 23.77 12.08
C GLY A 327 6.43 23.27 12.13
N TRP A 328 6.15 22.05 11.64
CA TRP A 328 4.82 21.45 11.64
C TRP A 328 4.56 20.68 12.93
N PRO A 329 3.34 20.69 13.49
CA PRO A 329 3.04 19.98 14.73
C PRO A 329 3.30 18.48 14.58
N LEU A 330 3.76 17.88 15.67
CA LEU A 330 3.87 16.43 15.80
C LEU A 330 2.59 15.88 16.44
N LYS A 331 1.98 14.87 15.82
CA LYS A 331 0.80 14.16 16.33
C LYS A 331 1.15 13.25 17.49
N TYR A 332 2.34 12.67 17.48
CA TYR A 332 2.83 11.77 18.54
C TYR A 332 4.15 12.26 19.12
N ALA A 333 4.59 11.65 20.21
CA ALA A 333 5.92 11.92 20.76
C ALA A 333 6.93 10.86 20.30
N TYR A 334 8.19 11.25 20.21
CA TYR A 334 9.26 10.37 19.75
C TYR A 334 10.46 10.44 20.67
N ASN A 335 11.06 9.29 20.95
CA ASN A 335 12.35 9.21 21.62
C ASN A 335 13.39 8.56 20.70
N PHE A 336 14.29 9.36 20.16
CA PHE A 336 15.33 8.87 19.26
C PHE A 336 16.42 8.12 20.03
N ARG A 337 16.86 6.99 19.47
CA ARG A 337 17.98 6.23 20.03
C ARG A 337 19.33 6.85 19.68
N HIS A 338 19.41 7.44 18.49
CA HIS A 338 20.62 8.07 17.96
C HIS A 338 20.29 9.45 17.40
N GLY A 339 21.28 10.35 17.43
CA GLY A 339 21.13 11.70 16.90
C GLY A 339 22.28 12.59 17.34
N VAL A 340 22.60 13.57 16.49
CA VAL A 340 23.49 14.68 16.83
C VAL A 340 22.60 15.89 17.06
N THR A 341 22.81 16.60 18.17
CA THR A 341 22.06 17.81 18.49
C THR A 341 22.87 19.06 18.17
N ASN A 342 22.18 20.19 18.01
CA ASN A 342 22.84 21.49 18.03
C ASN A 342 23.46 21.81 19.42
N ARG A 343 24.23 22.91 19.50
CA ARG A 343 24.95 23.33 20.72
C ARG A 343 24.03 23.42 21.95
N ASP A 344 22.81 23.91 21.77
CA ASP A 344 21.83 24.11 22.84
C ASP A 344 20.94 22.90 23.13
N ARG A 345 21.13 21.80 22.40
CA ARG A 345 20.37 20.54 22.53
C ARG A 345 18.86 20.74 22.41
N GLN A 346 18.48 21.65 21.51
CA GLN A 346 17.10 22.00 21.23
C GLN A 346 16.55 21.20 20.06
N SER A 347 17.39 20.85 19.09
CA SER A 347 16.97 20.09 17.91
C SER A 347 18.03 19.09 17.49
N VAL A 348 17.65 18.13 16.65
CA VAL A 348 18.63 17.39 15.84
C VAL A 348 19.26 18.33 14.79
N THR A 349 20.43 17.98 14.26
CA THR A 349 21.20 18.89 13.38
C THR A 349 20.63 19.07 11.98
N SER A 350 19.66 18.24 11.55
CA SER A 350 19.07 18.32 10.21
C SER A 350 17.62 17.84 10.20
N SER A 351 16.76 18.62 9.54
CA SER A 351 15.35 18.25 9.29
C SER A 351 15.22 16.92 8.55
N SER A 352 16.09 16.65 7.57
CA SER A 352 16.06 15.38 6.83
C SER A 352 16.39 14.18 7.71
N ASN A 353 17.33 14.34 8.66
CA ASN A 353 17.66 13.27 9.61
C ASN A 353 16.52 13.02 10.60
N GLU A 354 15.85 14.09 11.06
CA GLU A 354 14.66 13.99 11.90
C GLU A 354 13.56 13.17 11.19
N CYS A 355 13.18 13.60 9.98
CA CYS A 355 12.12 12.97 9.19
C CYS A 355 12.44 11.51 8.89
N ARG A 356 13.68 11.20 8.46
CA ARG A 356 14.12 9.82 8.21
C ARG A 356 14.00 8.94 9.46
N THR A 357 14.37 9.48 10.62
CA THR A 357 14.31 8.73 11.88
C THR A 357 12.85 8.47 12.28
N ILE A 358 11.99 9.50 12.21
CA ILE A 358 10.55 9.38 12.47
C ILE A 358 9.90 8.36 11.55
N LEU A 359 10.15 8.42 10.25
CA LEU A 359 9.58 7.47 9.27
C LEU A 359 10.10 6.05 9.47
N SER A 360 11.36 5.89 9.88
CA SER A 360 11.92 4.57 10.21
C SER A 360 11.29 3.99 11.48
N ILE A 361 10.99 4.83 12.48
CA ILE A 361 10.22 4.44 13.67
C ILE A 361 8.81 4.01 13.25
N TRP A 362 8.12 4.78 12.41
CA TRP A 362 6.79 4.40 11.91
C TRP A 362 6.80 3.09 11.13
N SER A 363 7.77 2.89 10.24
CA SER A 363 7.89 1.65 9.46
C SER A 363 8.00 0.41 10.35
N ASP A 364 8.85 0.45 11.38
CA ASP A 364 9.00 -0.64 12.34
C ASP A 364 7.77 -0.74 13.26
N ALA A 365 7.15 0.37 13.66
CA ALA A 365 5.98 0.38 14.53
C ALA A 365 4.73 -0.20 13.86
N LEU A 366 4.51 0.08 12.57
CA LEU A 366 3.40 -0.45 11.79
C LEU A 366 3.52 -1.97 11.59
N GLN A 367 4.75 -2.50 11.51
CA GLN A 367 4.99 -3.95 11.47
C GLN A 367 4.63 -4.62 12.81
N GLN A 368 4.95 -3.98 13.94
CA GLN A 368 4.67 -4.51 15.27
C GLN A 368 3.19 -4.36 15.67
N LYS A 369 2.54 -3.25 15.30
CA LYS A 369 1.16 -2.92 15.68
C LYS A 369 0.36 -2.40 14.48
N PRO A 370 -0.17 -3.31 13.62
CA PRO A 370 -0.93 -2.93 12.42
C PRO A 370 -2.19 -2.08 12.68
N SER A 371 -2.72 -2.06 13.91
CA SER A 371 -3.86 -1.20 14.27
C SER A 371 -3.55 0.29 14.12
N LEU A 372 -2.28 0.70 14.09
CA LEU A 372 -1.86 2.09 13.89
C LEU A 372 -1.93 2.56 12.43
N ILE A 373 -2.19 1.66 11.47
CA ILE A 373 -2.27 2.00 10.05
C ILE A 373 -3.34 3.08 9.80
N ALA A 374 -4.50 2.99 10.46
CA ALA A 374 -5.56 3.99 10.31
C ALA A 374 -5.09 5.38 10.75
N ALA A 375 -4.44 5.48 11.92
CA ALA A 375 -3.95 6.75 12.42
C ALA A 375 -2.82 7.33 11.55
N PHE A 376 -1.92 6.50 11.03
CA PHE A 376 -0.88 6.94 10.09
C PHE A 376 -1.48 7.44 8.77
N HIS A 377 -2.51 6.74 8.28
CA HIS A 377 -3.26 7.14 7.09
C HIS A 377 -3.97 8.50 7.28
N ASP A 378 -4.61 8.70 8.42
CA ASP A 378 -5.28 9.96 8.75
C ASP A 378 -4.28 11.14 8.75
N MET A 379 -3.07 10.93 9.26
CA MET A 379 -2.01 11.96 9.22
C MET A 379 -1.55 12.27 7.79
N LEU A 380 -1.40 11.25 6.93
CA LEU A 380 -1.00 11.44 5.52
C LEU A 380 -2.06 12.19 4.70
N LEU A 381 -3.34 11.98 5.00
CA LEU A 381 -4.45 12.64 4.30
C LEU A 381 -4.85 13.99 4.91
N SER A 382 -4.34 14.31 6.10
CA SER A 382 -4.65 15.57 6.78
C SER A 382 -4.16 16.75 5.95
N THR A 383 -5.08 17.65 5.59
CA THR A 383 -4.76 18.92 4.92
C THR A 383 -4.60 20.07 5.91
N ASN A 384 -5.09 19.91 7.15
CA ASN A 384 -4.92 20.87 8.24
C ASN A 384 -5.17 20.21 9.62
N PRO A 385 -4.18 20.14 10.52
CA PRO A 385 -2.79 20.56 10.31
C PRO A 385 -2.01 19.54 9.46
N LEU A 386 -0.97 20.02 8.78
CA LEU A 386 0.05 19.14 8.22
C LEU A 386 0.93 18.65 9.38
N TYR A 387 1.21 17.34 9.42
CA TYR A 387 1.95 16.73 10.52
C TYR A 387 3.41 16.51 10.16
N ALA A 388 4.31 16.85 11.09
CA ALA A 388 5.74 16.56 10.97
C ALA A 388 6.02 15.04 10.92
N ASP A 389 5.15 14.24 11.52
CA ASP A 389 5.20 12.77 11.58
C ASP A 389 5.32 12.12 10.20
N VAL A 390 4.73 12.79 9.19
CA VAL A 390 4.69 12.35 7.79
C VAL A 390 5.35 13.38 6.86
N HIS A 391 6.07 14.36 7.41
CA HIS A 391 6.80 15.35 6.61
C HIS A 391 7.92 14.67 5.83
N LEU A 392 8.01 14.97 4.53
CA LEU A 392 8.91 14.29 3.58
C LEU A 392 8.72 12.77 3.52
N ALA A 393 7.63 12.21 4.07
CA ALA A 393 7.23 10.83 3.79
C ALA A 393 7.23 10.62 2.28
N GLU A 394 6.82 11.66 1.54
CA GLU A 394 6.80 11.69 0.10
C GLU A 394 8.14 11.43 -0.58
N SER A 395 9.15 12.25 -0.31
CA SER A 395 10.46 12.07 -0.95
C SER A 395 11.28 10.91 -0.37
N LEU A 396 11.08 10.56 0.90
CA LEU A 396 11.93 9.59 1.61
C LEU A 396 11.38 8.16 1.59
N MET A 397 10.07 7.99 1.40
CA MET A 397 9.43 6.68 1.20
C MET A 397 9.02 6.43 -0.26
N GLY A 398 9.43 7.29 -1.19
CA GLY A 398 9.11 7.15 -2.62
C GLY A 398 7.65 7.41 -2.96
N ILE A 399 6.98 8.30 -2.24
CA ILE A 399 5.67 8.86 -2.60
C ILE A 399 5.94 10.02 -3.55
N GLU A 400 5.94 9.77 -4.86
CA GLU A 400 5.64 10.85 -5.78
C GLU A 400 4.18 11.24 -5.56
N SER A 401 3.97 12.48 -5.12
CA SER A 401 2.67 13.11 -5.09
C SER A 401 2.15 13.21 -6.53
N ALA A 402 1.39 12.22 -6.97
CA ALA A 402 0.75 12.21 -8.26
C ALA A 402 -0.35 13.30 -8.32
N LYS A 403 0.03 14.56 -8.51
CA LYS A 403 -0.90 15.59 -9.00
C LYS A 403 -0.99 15.47 -10.52
N LYS A 404 -1.85 14.55 -10.97
CA LYS A 404 -2.56 14.66 -12.25
C LYS A 404 -3.72 13.67 -12.26
N MET A 405 -4.93 14.22 -12.18
CA MET A 405 -6.11 13.51 -12.69
C MET A 405 -5.90 13.35 -14.20
N SER A 406 -5.74 12.12 -14.66
CA SER A 406 -6.28 11.76 -15.96
C SER A 406 -7.60 11.07 -15.65
N GLU A 407 -8.71 11.72 -15.97
CA GLU A 407 -10.04 11.12 -15.90
C GLU A 407 -10.12 10.04 -16.98
N ASP A 408 -9.52 8.86 -16.76
CA ASP A 408 -9.67 7.74 -17.68
C ASP A 408 -11.12 7.19 -17.56
N PRO A 409 -11.98 7.39 -18.58
CA PRO A 409 -13.37 6.94 -18.53
C PRO A 409 -13.48 5.41 -18.46
N ARG A 410 -12.44 4.69 -18.92
CA ARG A 410 -12.41 3.22 -18.88
C ARG A 410 -12.29 2.70 -17.46
N LEU A 411 -11.46 3.31 -16.63
CA LEU A 411 -11.29 2.91 -15.23
C LEU A 411 -12.60 3.04 -14.43
N LYS A 412 -13.34 4.14 -14.66
CA LYS A 412 -14.66 4.36 -14.04
C LYS A 412 -15.66 3.27 -14.41
N THR A 413 -15.63 2.83 -15.67
CA THR A 413 -16.50 1.78 -16.20
C THR A 413 -16.16 0.40 -15.61
N ILE A 414 -14.87 0.09 -15.43
CA ILE A 414 -14.41 -1.15 -14.78
C ILE A 414 -14.86 -1.20 -13.31
N ILE A 415 -14.67 -0.10 -12.57
CA ILE A 415 -15.07 0.02 -11.16
C ILE A 415 -16.57 -0.22 -10.98
N GLN A 416 -17.38 0.37 -11.87
CA GLN A 416 -18.83 0.15 -11.88
C GLN A 416 -19.19 -1.31 -12.15
N GLY A 417 -18.54 -1.97 -13.12
CA GLY A 417 -18.76 -3.39 -13.42
C GLY A 417 -18.39 -4.33 -12.26
N LEU A 418 -17.43 -3.94 -11.42
CA LEU A 418 -17.08 -4.65 -10.18
C LEU A 418 -18.06 -4.39 -9.03
N GLY A 419 -19.03 -3.48 -9.19
CA GLY A 419 -19.97 -3.08 -8.13
C GLY A 419 -19.30 -2.34 -6.97
N ARG A 420 -18.14 -1.71 -7.21
CA ARG A 420 -17.32 -1.04 -6.19
C ARG A 420 -17.29 0.47 -6.41
N THR A 421 -16.71 1.19 -5.45
CA THR A 421 -16.35 2.61 -5.57
C THR A 421 -14.84 2.74 -5.63
N GLY A 422 -14.32 3.53 -6.56
CA GLY A 422 -12.89 3.81 -6.65
C GLY A 422 -12.44 4.73 -5.53
N SER A 423 -11.33 4.40 -4.89
CA SER A 423 -10.61 5.31 -4.00
C SER A 423 -9.16 5.34 -4.40
N ARG A 424 -8.56 6.54 -4.34
CA ARG A 424 -7.18 6.74 -4.76
C ARG A 424 -6.23 6.29 -3.65
N LEU A 425 -5.26 5.47 -4.01
CA LEU A 425 -4.12 5.15 -3.16
C LEU A 425 -2.89 5.94 -3.59
N PRO A 426 -2.11 6.50 -2.66
CA PRO A 426 -0.76 6.97 -2.95
C PRO A 426 0.13 5.83 -3.45
N ASP A 427 1.06 6.11 -4.37
CA ASP A 427 1.87 5.08 -5.06
C ASP A 427 2.76 4.26 -4.11
N CYS A 428 3.16 4.83 -2.97
CA CYS A 428 3.86 4.11 -1.91
C CYS A 428 2.97 3.08 -1.20
N TYR A 429 1.71 3.41 -0.99
CA TYR A 429 0.71 2.57 -0.34
C TYR A 429 0.35 1.41 -1.29
N TRP A 430 0.26 1.71 -2.58
CA TRP A 430 0.21 0.70 -3.63
C TRP A 430 1.43 -0.22 -3.58
N SER A 431 2.64 0.32 -3.57
CA SER A 431 3.88 -0.46 -3.62
C SER A 431 4.03 -1.41 -2.43
N ILE A 432 3.66 -0.97 -1.22
CA ILE A 432 3.70 -1.82 -0.02
C ILE A 432 2.64 -2.91 -0.10
N LEU A 433 1.37 -2.55 -0.33
CA LEU A 433 0.27 -3.51 -0.28
C LEU A 433 0.26 -4.49 -1.46
N SER A 434 0.69 -4.05 -2.65
CA SER A 434 0.82 -4.90 -3.83
C SER A 434 1.97 -5.91 -3.70
N ARG A 435 3.09 -5.53 -3.08
CA ARG A 435 4.23 -6.42 -2.79
C ARG A 435 3.83 -7.63 -1.94
N PHE A 436 2.85 -7.46 -1.06
CA PHE A 436 2.32 -8.54 -0.22
C PHE A 436 1.02 -9.16 -0.77
N HIS A 437 0.65 -8.87 -2.03
CA HIS A 437 -0.57 -9.36 -2.69
C HIS A 437 -1.88 -9.04 -1.94
N LEU A 438 -1.89 -7.98 -1.11
CA LEU A 438 -3.04 -7.57 -0.31
C LEU A 438 -4.05 -6.75 -1.11
N ILE A 439 -3.61 -6.12 -2.20
CA ILE A 439 -4.45 -5.34 -3.12
C ILE A 439 -4.06 -5.62 -4.58
N HIS A 440 -5.01 -5.44 -5.49
CA HIS A 440 -4.84 -5.62 -6.93
C HIS A 440 -5.41 -4.41 -7.69
N THR A 441 -4.99 -4.21 -8.95
CA THR A 441 -5.58 -3.16 -9.80
C THR A 441 -7.02 -3.52 -10.13
N ALA A 442 -7.84 -2.54 -10.49
CA ALA A 442 -9.24 -2.80 -10.89
C ALA A 442 -9.30 -3.78 -12.06
N LYS A 443 -8.40 -3.60 -13.03
CA LYS A 443 -8.20 -4.49 -14.17
C LYS A 443 -7.83 -5.90 -13.70
N LYS A 444 -6.86 -6.04 -12.80
CA LYS A 444 -6.43 -7.35 -12.32
C LYS A 444 -7.51 -8.08 -11.51
N GLU A 445 -8.27 -7.35 -10.70
CA GLU A 445 -9.41 -7.91 -9.98
C GLU A 445 -10.53 -8.33 -10.93
N GLN A 446 -10.80 -7.54 -11.98
CA GLN A 446 -11.74 -7.90 -13.03
C GLN A 446 -11.31 -9.19 -13.76
N GLU A 447 -10.03 -9.32 -14.13
CA GLU A 447 -9.47 -10.55 -14.70
C GLU A 447 -9.61 -11.74 -13.74
N ASN A 448 -9.27 -11.55 -12.46
CA ASN A 448 -9.35 -12.60 -11.44
C ASN A 448 -10.79 -13.08 -11.21
N GLN A 449 -11.75 -12.16 -11.13
CA GLN A 449 -13.17 -12.52 -11.00
C GLN A 449 -13.66 -13.24 -12.25
N PHE A 450 -13.30 -12.75 -13.44
CA PHE A 450 -13.68 -13.38 -14.70
C PHE A 450 -13.14 -14.82 -14.83
N LEU A 451 -11.89 -15.06 -14.38
CA LEU A 451 -11.31 -16.41 -14.30
C LEU A 451 -12.04 -17.32 -13.31
N LYS A 452 -12.50 -16.78 -12.18
CA LYS A 452 -13.24 -17.50 -11.12
C LYS A 452 -14.73 -17.66 -11.43
N SER A 453 -15.25 -16.99 -12.45
CA SER A 453 -16.65 -17.08 -12.87
C SER A 453 -17.03 -18.51 -13.21
N ARG A 454 -18.27 -18.87 -12.89
CA ARG A 454 -18.83 -20.18 -13.20
C ARG A 454 -18.95 -20.35 -14.71
N ILE A 455 -18.72 -21.57 -15.18
CA ILE A 455 -18.93 -21.91 -16.60
C ILE A 455 -20.44 -21.79 -16.90
N ALA A 456 -20.77 -21.01 -17.92
CA ALA A 456 -22.12 -20.87 -18.42
C ALA A 456 -22.49 -22.10 -19.25
N MET A 457 -23.72 -22.58 -19.10
CA MET A 457 -24.27 -23.58 -20.02
C MET A 457 -24.68 -22.87 -21.31
N VAL A 458 -24.22 -23.39 -22.45
CA VAL A 458 -24.70 -22.94 -23.76
C VAL A 458 -26.19 -23.28 -23.82
N SER A 459 -27.05 -22.27 -24.00
CA SER A 459 -28.49 -22.47 -24.12
C SER A 459 -28.81 -23.29 -25.36
N ALA A 460 -29.93 -24.02 -25.34
CA ALA A 460 -30.45 -24.73 -26.52
C ALA A 460 -31.03 -23.77 -27.59
N ASP A 461 -30.64 -22.50 -27.54
CA ASP A 461 -31.02 -21.51 -28.54
C ASP A 461 -30.17 -21.69 -29.80
N LYS A 462 -30.80 -21.53 -30.96
CA LYS A 462 -30.16 -21.78 -32.26
C LYS A 462 -28.96 -20.87 -32.50
N PHE A 463 -29.03 -19.62 -32.03
CA PHE A 463 -27.93 -18.68 -32.15
C PHE A 463 -26.73 -19.12 -31.28
N ALA A 464 -26.97 -19.39 -30.01
CA ALA A 464 -25.95 -19.83 -29.06
C ALA A 464 -25.24 -21.12 -29.50
N GLU A 465 -26.01 -22.12 -29.95
CA GLU A 465 -25.47 -23.38 -30.48
C GLU A 465 -24.64 -23.15 -31.75
N SER A 466 -25.14 -22.31 -32.67
CA SER A 466 -24.43 -21.99 -33.92
C SER A 466 -23.14 -21.22 -33.66
N LEU A 467 -23.15 -20.27 -32.72
CA LEU A 467 -21.97 -19.51 -32.32
C LEU A 467 -20.90 -20.41 -31.72
N HIS A 468 -21.29 -21.25 -30.75
CA HIS A 468 -20.37 -22.17 -30.11
C HIS A 468 -19.78 -23.15 -31.13
N ARG A 469 -20.61 -23.72 -31.99
CA ARG A 469 -20.18 -24.61 -33.07
C ARG A 469 -19.19 -23.92 -34.02
N LEU A 470 -19.45 -22.69 -34.44
CA LEU A 470 -18.58 -21.95 -35.35
C LEU A 470 -17.23 -21.63 -34.71
N LEU A 471 -17.20 -21.21 -33.45
CA LEU A 471 -15.94 -20.95 -32.75
C LEU A 471 -15.10 -22.22 -32.59
N ARG A 472 -15.73 -23.33 -32.15
CA ARG A 472 -15.08 -24.66 -32.10
C ARG A 472 -14.66 -25.16 -33.49
N SER A 473 -15.22 -24.58 -34.55
CA SER A 473 -14.87 -24.92 -35.92
C SER A 473 -13.73 -24.10 -36.51
N CYS A 474 -13.69 -22.81 -36.21
CA CYS A 474 -12.72 -21.88 -36.75
C CYS A 474 -11.35 -22.02 -36.09
N ILE A 475 -11.33 -22.17 -34.74
CA ILE A 475 -10.11 -22.11 -33.92
C ILE A 475 -9.13 -23.26 -34.20
N PRO A 476 -9.55 -24.54 -34.29
CA PRO A 476 -8.63 -25.65 -34.61
C PRO A 476 -7.92 -25.49 -35.96
N GLY A 477 -8.57 -24.88 -36.94
CA GLY A 477 -7.96 -24.62 -38.24
C GLY A 477 -7.01 -23.42 -38.26
N ILE A 478 -6.64 -22.91 -37.09
CA ILE A 478 -5.57 -21.93 -36.93
C ILE A 478 -4.44 -22.65 -36.16
N PRO A 479 -3.34 -23.02 -36.81
CA PRO A 479 -2.29 -23.82 -36.19
C PRO A 479 -1.75 -23.26 -34.87
N SER A 480 -1.61 -21.93 -34.77
CA SER A 480 -1.08 -21.25 -33.57
C SER A 480 -2.03 -21.26 -32.37
N VAL A 481 -3.34 -21.48 -32.56
CA VAL A 481 -4.34 -21.53 -31.47
C VAL A 481 -5.15 -22.82 -31.43
N ALA A 482 -4.75 -23.84 -32.20
CA ALA A 482 -5.50 -25.09 -32.32
C ALA A 482 -5.66 -25.85 -30.99
N HIS A 483 -4.76 -25.60 -30.03
CA HIS A 483 -4.74 -26.21 -28.71
C HIS A 483 -5.61 -25.47 -27.67
N ILE A 484 -6.22 -24.34 -28.04
CA ILE A 484 -6.98 -23.50 -27.11
C ILE A 484 -8.39 -24.06 -26.89
N ASN A 485 -8.77 -24.23 -25.62
CA ASN A 485 -10.13 -24.60 -25.22
C ASN A 485 -11.01 -23.34 -25.07
N ILE A 486 -12.32 -23.48 -25.33
CA ILE A 486 -13.29 -22.38 -25.28
C ILE A 486 -14.29 -22.64 -24.17
N GLU A 487 -14.43 -21.68 -23.27
CA GLU A 487 -15.38 -21.73 -22.16
C GLU A 487 -16.22 -20.45 -22.11
N PHE A 488 -17.55 -20.59 -22.07
CA PHE A 488 -18.41 -19.45 -21.75
C PHE A 488 -18.53 -19.31 -20.23
N VAL A 489 -18.54 -18.08 -19.71
CA VAL A 489 -18.59 -17.82 -18.27
C VAL A 489 -19.67 -16.82 -17.86
N GLN A 490 -20.29 -17.10 -16.71
CA GLN A 490 -21.29 -16.25 -16.06
C GLN A 490 -20.61 -15.11 -15.31
N ALA A 491 -20.20 -14.09 -16.06
CA ALA A 491 -19.44 -12.95 -15.55
C ALA A 491 -20.32 -11.76 -15.11
N GLY A 492 -21.66 -11.86 -15.23
CA GLY A 492 -22.60 -10.88 -14.71
C GLY A 492 -22.35 -9.45 -15.21
N GLN A 493 -22.12 -8.52 -14.28
CA GLN A 493 -21.91 -7.09 -14.58
C GLN A 493 -20.47 -6.75 -15.01
N LEU A 494 -19.56 -7.73 -15.06
CA LEU A 494 -18.19 -7.48 -15.49
C LEU A 494 -18.18 -7.03 -16.96
N ARG A 495 -17.45 -5.95 -17.23
CA ARG A 495 -17.29 -5.39 -18.59
C ARG A 495 -16.14 -6.03 -19.39
N LEU A 496 -15.64 -7.18 -18.93
CA LEU A 496 -14.59 -7.92 -19.63
C LEU A 496 -15.29 -8.93 -20.56
N HIS A 497 -14.99 -8.87 -21.85
CA HIS A 497 -15.66 -9.72 -22.84
C HIS A 497 -14.99 -11.08 -22.99
N THR A 498 -13.65 -11.10 -23.00
CA THR A 498 -12.84 -12.29 -23.23
C THR A 498 -11.57 -12.23 -22.39
N TYR A 499 -11.03 -13.40 -22.04
CA TYR A 499 -9.72 -13.51 -21.40
C TYR A 499 -9.08 -14.87 -21.65
N LEU A 500 -7.85 -14.87 -22.17
CA LEU A 500 -7.04 -16.07 -22.40
C LEU A 500 -6.09 -16.34 -21.24
N LYS A 501 -6.16 -17.53 -20.64
CA LYS A 501 -5.16 -18.00 -19.66
C LYS A 501 -5.02 -19.52 -19.69
N ASP A 502 -3.79 -20.02 -19.58
CA ASP A 502 -3.47 -21.45 -19.47
C ASP A 502 -4.18 -22.30 -20.55
N ALA A 503 -4.04 -21.87 -21.82
CA ALA A 503 -4.68 -22.47 -23.00
C ALA A 503 -6.23 -22.50 -22.98
N THR A 504 -6.88 -21.73 -22.11
CA THR A 504 -8.34 -21.62 -22.02
C THR A 504 -8.78 -20.20 -22.34
N PHE A 505 -9.58 -20.05 -23.38
CA PHE A 505 -10.21 -18.80 -23.79
C PHE A 505 -11.61 -18.69 -23.19
N LYS A 506 -11.73 -17.84 -22.18
CA LYS A 506 -13.00 -17.58 -21.51
C LYS A 506 -13.74 -16.45 -22.22
N ILE A 507 -15.02 -16.66 -22.51
CA ILE A 507 -15.90 -15.71 -23.22
C ILE A 507 -17.10 -15.41 -22.32
N HIS A 508 -17.49 -14.14 -22.21
CA HIS A 508 -18.63 -13.75 -21.39
C HIS A 508 -19.95 -14.34 -21.96
N GLU A 509 -20.84 -14.83 -21.10
CA GLU A 509 -22.15 -15.41 -21.49
C GLU A 509 -23.04 -14.50 -22.36
N ARG A 510 -22.85 -13.18 -22.33
CA ARG A 510 -23.61 -12.22 -23.15
C ARG A 510 -23.43 -12.45 -24.65
N TRP A 511 -22.32 -13.07 -25.04
CA TRP A 511 -22.07 -13.42 -26.43
C TRP A 511 -22.98 -14.55 -26.92
N LEU A 512 -23.64 -15.29 -26.02
CA LEU A 512 -24.61 -16.35 -26.39
C LEU A 512 -26.01 -15.80 -26.71
N ASP A 513 -26.24 -14.50 -26.56
CA ASP A 513 -27.53 -13.83 -26.76
C ASP A 513 -27.43 -12.87 -27.95
N SER A 514 -28.28 -13.05 -28.96
CA SER A 514 -28.20 -12.29 -30.21
C SER A 514 -28.47 -10.80 -30.03
N GLU A 515 -29.42 -10.41 -29.17
CA GLU A 515 -29.73 -9.01 -28.88
C GLU A 515 -28.57 -8.32 -28.15
N GLN A 516 -27.97 -9.02 -27.18
CA GLN A 516 -26.80 -8.49 -26.47
C GLN A 516 -25.60 -8.33 -27.39
N VAL A 517 -25.35 -9.30 -28.29
CA VAL A 517 -24.28 -9.21 -29.29
C VAL A 517 -24.49 -8.02 -30.24
N VAL A 518 -25.71 -7.78 -30.71
CA VAL A 518 -26.05 -6.61 -31.54
C VAL A 518 -25.67 -5.31 -30.81
N GLY A 519 -26.01 -5.21 -29.52
CA GLY A 519 -25.65 -4.07 -28.68
C GLY A 519 -24.14 -3.89 -28.50
N GLU A 520 -23.39 -4.97 -28.25
CA GLU A 520 -21.95 -4.91 -28.04
C GLU A 520 -21.16 -4.59 -29.31
N LEU A 521 -21.62 -5.08 -30.47
CA LEU A 521 -21.01 -4.81 -31.76
C LEU A 521 -21.49 -3.48 -32.39
N GLY A 522 -22.46 -2.80 -31.78
CA GLY A 522 -23.04 -1.56 -32.32
C GLY A 522 -23.77 -1.77 -33.65
N LEU A 523 -24.33 -2.95 -33.88
CA LEU A 523 -25.07 -3.28 -35.09
C LEU A 523 -26.48 -2.67 -35.04
N SER A 524 -27.08 -2.42 -36.20
CA SER A 524 -28.47 -1.95 -36.25
C SER A 524 -29.43 -3.07 -35.82
N SER A 525 -30.58 -2.71 -35.24
CA SER A 525 -31.58 -3.69 -34.76
C SER A 525 -32.21 -4.55 -35.87
N ASN A 526 -31.98 -4.23 -37.14
CA ASN A 526 -32.59 -4.88 -38.30
C ASN A 526 -31.62 -5.85 -39.01
N VAL A 527 -30.45 -6.13 -38.44
CA VAL A 527 -29.46 -7.04 -39.02
C VAL A 527 -29.95 -8.49 -38.91
N GLN A 528 -29.73 -9.29 -39.96
CA GLN A 528 -30.12 -10.71 -39.93
C GLN A 528 -29.24 -11.47 -38.94
N GLU A 529 -29.82 -12.47 -38.25
CA GLU A 529 -29.14 -13.27 -37.24
C GLU A 529 -27.82 -13.90 -37.75
N ILE A 530 -27.78 -14.27 -39.04
CA ILE A 530 -26.57 -14.82 -39.67
C ILE A 530 -25.43 -13.79 -39.76
N ASP A 531 -25.75 -12.53 -40.02
CA ASP A 531 -24.75 -11.46 -40.08
C ASP A 531 -24.24 -11.12 -38.68
N VAL A 532 -25.14 -11.13 -37.68
CA VAL A 532 -24.77 -11.00 -36.26
C VAL A 532 -23.81 -12.12 -35.87
N LEU A 533 -24.12 -13.37 -36.26
CA LEU A 533 -23.30 -14.54 -36.01
C LEU A 533 -21.92 -14.45 -36.68
N PHE A 534 -21.87 -13.97 -37.93
CA PHE A 534 -20.62 -13.73 -38.66
C PHE A 534 -19.73 -12.75 -37.91
N HIS A 535 -20.27 -11.58 -37.56
CA HIS A 535 -19.51 -10.53 -36.88
C HIS A 535 -19.08 -10.95 -35.46
N ALA A 536 -19.92 -11.73 -34.75
CA ALA A 536 -19.58 -12.25 -33.43
C ALA A 536 -18.38 -13.21 -33.47
N VAL A 537 -18.41 -14.20 -34.38
CA VAL A 537 -17.31 -15.16 -34.53
C VAL A 537 -16.05 -14.46 -35.01
N GLN A 538 -16.16 -13.56 -35.99
CA GLN A 538 -15.04 -12.76 -36.47
C GLN A 538 -14.39 -11.97 -35.34
N TRP A 539 -15.17 -11.29 -34.51
CA TRP A 539 -14.68 -10.49 -33.40
C TRP A 539 -13.98 -11.36 -32.35
N LEU A 540 -14.60 -12.47 -31.94
CA LEU A 540 -14.04 -13.38 -30.93
C LEU A 540 -12.76 -14.08 -31.39
N VAL A 541 -12.66 -14.47 -32.67
CA VAL A 541 -11.43 -15.04 -33.24
C VAL A 541 -10.32 -14.00 -33.27
N LYS A 542 -10.64 -12.76 -33.65
CA LYS A 542 -9.67 -11.67 -33.65
C LYS A 542 -9.13 -11.40 -32.24
N GLU A 543 -10.02 -11.31 -31.25
CA GLU A 543 -9.64 -11.13 -29.84
C GLU A 543 -8.76 -12.25 -29.31
N LEU A 544 -9.05 -13.50 -29.68
CA LEU A 544 -8.21 -14.64 -29.33
C LEU A 544 -6.79 -14.46 -29.88
N ILE A 545 -6.66 -14.14 -31.17
CA ILE A 545 -5.35 -13.96 -31.84
C ILE A 545 -4.57 -12.78 -31.25
N GLU A 546 -5.26 -11.69 -30.90
CA GLU A 546 -4.65 -10.51 -30.29
C GLU A 546 -4.06 -10.84 -28.90
N GLN A 547 -4.72 -11.69 -28.11
CA GLN A 547 -4.28 -12.10 -26.76
C GLN A 547 -3.17 -13.18 -26.75
N MET A 548 -2.83 -13.75 -27.90
CA MET A 548 -1.77 -14.76 -28.02
C MET A 548 -0.36 -14.15 -27.89
N SER A 549 0.55 -14.92 -27.28
CA SER A 549 1.96 -14.53 -27.17
C SER A 549 2.65 -14.49 -28.53
N GLU A 550 3.58 -13.55 -28.68
CA GLU A 550 4.29 -13.33 -29.95
C GLU A 550 5.07 -14.57 -30.43
N GLY A 551 5.56 -15.40 -29.51
CA GLY A 551 6.31 -16.62 -29.82
C GLY A 551 5.51 -17.73 -30.51
N GLN A 552 4.18 -17.56 -30.67
CA GLN A 552 3.31 -18.50 -31.39
C GLN A 552 3.12 -18.13 -32.87
N PHE A 553 3.72 -17.02 -33.33
CA PHE A 553 3.64 -16.52 -34.69
C PHE A 553 5.02 -16.48 -35.34
N VAL A 554 5.07 -16.62 -36.66
CA VAL A 554 6.33 -16.73 -37.39
C VAL A 554 6.86 -15.34 -37.72
N LYS A 555 8.11 -15.06 -37.33
CA LYS A 555 8.86 -13.88 -37.78
C LYS A 555 9.88 -14.30 -38.82
N THR A 556 9.75 -13.81 -40.05
CA THR A 556 10.75 -14.00 -41.12
C THR A 556 11.47 -12.68 -41.40
N GLU A 557 12.51 -12.70 -42.24
CA GLU A 557 13.20 -11.48 -42.68
C GLU A 557 12.25 -10.50 -43.40
N ASP A 558 11.21 -11.02 -44.06
CA ASP A 558 10.26 -10.25 -44.87
C ASP A 558 8.94 -9.89 -44.17
N HIS A 559 8.61 -10.52 -43.03
CA HIS A 559 7.29 -10.38 -42.39
C HIS A 559 7.36 -10.19 -40.87
N THR A 560 6.55 -9.25 -40.37
CA THR A 560 6.38 -8.98 -38.93
C THR A 560 5.37 -9.93 -38.29
N ILE A 561 5.44 -10.09 -36.97
CA ILE A 561 4.43 -10.84 -36.20
C ILE A 561 3.01 -10.31 -36.44
N GLU A 562 2.87 -8.99 -36.56
CA GLU A 562 1.57 -8.35 -36.84
C GLU A 562 1.03 -8.73 -38.23
N TRP A 563 1.91 -8.86 -39.22
CA TRP A 563 1.53 -9.35 -40.53
C TRP A 563 1.02 -10.80 -40.44
N ASP A 564 1.68 -11.67 -39.68
CA ASP A 564 1.27 -13.06 -39.52
C ASP A 564 -0.06 -13.18 -38.75
N LYS A 565 -0.24 -12.40 -37.67
CA LYS A 565 -1.53 -12.28 -36.96
C LYS A 565 -2.66 -11.87 -37.90
N ARG A 566 -2.42 -10.86 -38.76
CA ARG A 566 -3.40 -10.40 -39.74
C ARG A 566 -3.69 -11.44 -40.82
N ARG A 567 -2.66 -12.12 -41.33
CA ARG A 567 -2.81 -13.21 -42.31
C ARG A 567 -3.69 -14.32 -41.75
N VAL A 568 -3.36 -14.81 -40.56
CA VAL A 568 -4.11 -15.89 -39.89
C VAL A 568 -5.56 -15.49 -39.59
N THR A 569 -5.77 -14.26 -39.12
CA THR A 569 -7.12 -13.70 -38.91
C THR A 569 -7.91 -13.68 -40.21
N ASN A 570 -7.32 -13.18 -41.30
CA ASN A 570 -7.98 -13.12 -42.60
C ASN A 570 -8.32 -14.53 -43.13
N CYS A 571 -7.43 -15.50 -42.97
CA CYS A 571 -7.70 -16.90 -43.35
C CYS A 571 -8.87 -17.49 -42.54
N ALA A 572 -8.99 -17.18 -41.25
CA ALA A 572 -10.12 -17.62 -40.44
C ALA A 572 -11.43 -16.95 -40.84
N VAL A 573 -11.42 -15.63 -41.08
CA VAL A 573 -12.58 -14.86 -41.55
C VAL A 573 -13.03 -15.32 -42.93
N GLN A 574 -12.10 -15.61 -43.84
CA GLN A 574 -12.40 -16.13 -45.16
C GLN A 574 -13.11 -17.49 -45.10
N ARG A 575 -12.61 -18.42 -44.27
CA ARG A 575 -13.27 -19.74 -44.04
C ARG A 575 -14.68 -19.57 -43.47
N LEU A 576 -14.86 -18.65 -42.54
CA LEU A 576 -16.17 -18.33 -41.96
C LEU A 576 -17.12 -17.75 -43.03
N PHE A 577 -16.64 -16.81 -43.85
CA PHE A 577 -17.41 -16.20 -44.93
C PHE A 577 -17.86 -17.24 -45.98
N GLU A 578 -16.94 -18.13 -46.39
CA GLU A 578 -17.24 -19.26 -47.27
C GLU A 578 -18.32 -20.16 -46.67
N TYR A 579 -18.23 -20.50 -45.38
CA TYR A 579 -19.27 -21.26 -44.70
C TYR A 579 -20.63 -20.56 -44.73
N MET A 580 -20.70 -19.28 -44.35
CA MET A 580 -21.96 -18.55 -44.23
C MET A 580 -22.69 -18.43 -45.58
N ASN A 581 -21.94 -18.18 -46.67
CA ASN A 581 -22.51 -18.05 -48.01
C ASN A 581 -23.13 -19.36 -48.54
N VAL A 582 -22.58 -20.50 -48.13
CA VAL A 582 -23.04 -21.81 -48.62
C VAL A 582 -24.05 -22.44 -47.68
N ASN A 583 -23.90 -22.31 -46.36
CA ASN A 583 -24.71 -23.00 -45.36
C ASN A 583 -26.23 -22.80 -45.56
N ASN A 584 -26.66 -21.58 -45.86
CA ASN A 584 -28.09 -21.29 -46.10
C ASN A 584 -28.65 -21.92 -47.39
N SER A 585 -27.80 -22.35 -48.30
CA SER A 585 -28.18 -22.97 -49.56
C SER A 585 -28.12 -24.50 -49.53
N VAL A 586 -27.49 -25.09 -48.50
CA VAL A 586 -27.35 -26.54 -48.37
C VAL A 586 -28.71 -27.15 -48.04
N THR A 587 -29.28 -27.88 -49.00
CA THR A 587 -30.60 -28.50 -48.85
C THR A 587 -30.53 -29.96 -49.28
N LEU A 588 -31.12 -30.85 -48.48
CA LEU A 588 -31.25 -32.27 -48.83
C LEU A 588 -32.73 -32.55 -49.07
N GLN A 589 -33.10 -32.69 -50.33
CA GLN A 589 -34.51 -32.78 -50.74
C GLN A 589 -34.80 -34.09 -51.48
N GLN A 590 -36.05 -34.49 -51.45
CA GLN A 590 -36.55 -35.60 -52.25
C GLN A 590 -36.76 -35.14 -53.69
N THR A 591 -36.63 -36.06 -54.65
CA THR A 591 -37.04 -35.79 -56.04
C THR A 591 -38.57 -35.72 -56.14
N PRO A 592 -39.12 -34.96 -57.11
CA PRO A 592 -40.56 -34.98 -57.41
C PRO A 592 -41.11 -36.40 -57.63
N PRO A 593 -42.42 -36.62 -57.41
CA PRO A 593 -43.00 -37.97 -57.39
C PRO A 593 -42.79 -38.68 -58.74
N GLY A 594 -42.02 -39.77 -58.70
CA GLY A 594 -41.69 -40.60 -59.86
C GLY A 594 -40.43 -41.44 -59.69
N ASN A 595 -39.47 -40.98 -58.87
CA ASN A 595 -38.20 -41.69 -58.63
C ASN A 595 -37.98 -41.91 -57.12
N THR A 596 -38.41 -43.06 -56.59
CA THR A 596 -38.76 -43.20 -55.16
C THR A 596 -37.61 -43.51 -54.20
N ASN A 597 -36.35 -43.58 -54.66
CA ASN A 597 -35.19 -43.93 -53.83
C ASN A 597 -34.01 -42.96 -53.98
N LYS A 598 -34.28 -41.67 -54.27
CA LYS A 598 -33.25 -40.66 -54.52
C LYS A 598 -33.36 -39.46 -53.59
N LEU A 599 -32.21 -38.96 -53.14
CA LEU A 599 -32.09 -37.66 -52.46
C LEU A 599 -31.18 -36.75 -53.27
N ILE A 600 -31.55 -35.49 -53.40
CA ILE A 600 -30.73 -34.45 -54.05
C ILE A 600 -30.19 -33.55 -52.95
N LEU A 601 -28.87 -33.46 -52.86
CA LEU A 601 -28.20 -32.42 -52.12
C LEU A 601 -28.00 -31.22 -53.06
N GLY A 602 -28.54 -30.05 -52.71
CA GLY A 602 -28.32 -28.80 -53.41
C GLY A 602 -27.47 -27.83 -52.58
N TRP A 603 -26.71 -26.96 -53.24
CA TRP A 603 -25.99 -25.83 -52.65
C TRP A 603 -25.83 -24.70 -53.69
N ASN A 604 -25.44 -23.52 -53.25
CA ASN A 604 -25.26 -22.35 -54.12
C ASN A 604 -24.05 -22.54 -55.03
N ARG A 605 -24.28 -22.74 -56.33
CA ARG A 605 -23.23 -22.86 -57.35
C ARG A 605 -22.37 -21.60 -57.53
N PHE A 606 -22.87 -20.45 -57.10
CA PHE A 606 -22.17 -19.16 -57.12
C PHE A 606 -21.51 -18.83 -55.77
N SER A 607 -21.30 -19.84 -54.93
CA SER A 607 -20.57 -19.73 -53.68
C SER A 607 -19.18 -19.12 -53.87
N SER A 608 -18.64 -18.49 -52.82
CA SER A 608 -17.27 -17.94 -52.77
C SER A 608 -16.15 -18.99 -52.76
N TRP A 609 -16.44 -20.26 -53.04
CA TRP A 609 -15.43 -21.30 -53.23
C TRP A 609 -14.68 -21.07 -54.55
N CYS A 610 -13.34 -21.16 -54.52
CA CYS A 610 -12.50 -21.04 -55.70
C CYS A 610 -12.88 -22.08 -56.78
N GLN A 611 -12.73 -21.76 -58.07
CA GLN A 611 -13.01 -22.68 -59.18
C GLN A 611 -12.17 -23.97 -59.16
N GLU A 612 -11.05 -23.96 -58.42
CA GLU A 612 -10.15 -25.11 -58.23
C GLU A 612 -10.46 -25.92 -56.96
N ALA A 613 -11.45 -25.52 -56.17
CA ALA A 613 -11.79 -26.21 -54.94
C ALA A 613 -12.43 -27.58 -55.22
N VAL A 614 -11.96 -28.61 -54.51
CA VAL A 614 -12.52 -29.96 -54.58
C VAL A 614 -13.30 -30.22 -53.29
N VAL A 615 -14.57 -30.61 -53.38
CA VAL A 615 -15.41 -30.90 -52.21
C VAL A 615 -15.79 -32.37 -52.14
N SER A 616 -15.64 -32.96 -50.96
CA SER A 616 -16.18 -34.27 -50.61
C SER A 616 -17.61 -34.07 -50.10
N VAL A 617 -18.56 -34.67 -50.79
CA VAL A 617 -19.94 -34.79 -50.35
C VAL A 617 -20.16 -36.18 -49.78
N GLN A 618 -20.65 -36.24 -48.54
CA GLN A 618 -20.93 -37.47 -47.84
C GLN A 618 -22.42 -37.56 -47.50
N LEU A 619 -23.02 -38.75 -47.61
CA LEU A 619 -24.38 -39.02 -47.14
C LEU A 619 -24.35 -40.06 -46.03
N HIS A 620 -24.96 -39.75 -44.90
CA HIS A 620 -24.89 -40.55 -43.69
C HIS A 620 -26.26 -41.02 -43.25
N HIS A 621 -26.41 -42.32 -42.99
CA HIS A 621 -27.65 -42.94 -42.48
C HIS A 621 -27.80 -42.69 -40.98
N LYS A 622 -28.94 -42.17 -40.54
CA LYS A 622 -29.17 -41.78 -39.13
C LYS A 622 -28.87 -42.91 -38.14
N ALA A 623 -29.36 -44.13 -38.37
CA ALA A 623 -29.23 -45.20 -37.37
C ALA A 623 -27.78 -45.64 -37.14
N SER A 624 -26.90 -45.50 -38.13
CA SER A 624 -25.47 -45.85 -38.00
C SER A 624 -24.56 -44.65 -37.75
N CYS A 625 -24.97 -43.46 -38.18
CA CYS A 625 -24.14 -42.27 -38.26
C CYS A 625 -24.69 -41.13 -37.34
N GLN A 626 -25.62 -41.40 -36.39
CA GLN A 626 -26.17 -40.42 -35.42
C GLN A 626 -25.11 -39.85 -34.46
N GLU A 627 -24.18 -40.68 -33.97
CA GLU A 627 -23.06 -40.21 -33.14
C GLU A 627 -22.12 -39.32 -33.96
N ILE A 628 -21.93 -39.61 -35.25
CA ILE A 628 -21.16 -38.77 -36.18
C ILE A 628 -21.87 -37.44 -36.39
N HIS A 629 -23.19 -37.45 -36.57
CA HIS A 629 -24.00 -36.22 -36.65
C HIS A 629 -23.86 -35.37 -35.37
N ALA A 630 -24.00 -35.97 -34.19
CA ALA A 630 -23.84 -35.29 -32.91
C ALA A 630 -22.41 -34.72 -32.73
N ARG A 631 -21.37 -35.48 -33.09
CA ARG A 631 -19.96 -35.06 -33.01
C ARG A 631 -19.55 -34.05 -34.08
N LEU A 632 -20.18 -34.02 -35.24
CA LEU A 632 -19.98 -32.99 -36.24
C LEU A 632 -20.62 -31.66 -35.80
N LEU A 633 -21.72 -31.72 -35.06
CA LEU A 633 -22.36 -30.57 -34.44
C LEU A 633 -21.60 -30.08 -33.18
N SER A 634 -21.02 -30.98 -32.38
CA SER A 634 -20.19 -30.65 -31.19
C SER A 634 -18.68 -30.48 -31.48
N LYS A 635 -18.26 -30.80 -32.71
CA LYS A 635 -16.91 -30.80 -33.28
C LYS A 635 -15.81 -31.55 -32.52
N GLU A 636 -16.13 -32.69 -31.90
CA GLU A 636 -15.13 -33.73 -31.54
C GLU A 636 -14.71 -34.60 -32.74
N PHE A 637 -15.20 -34.28 -33.94
CA PHE A 637 -14.98 -35.09 -35.13
C PHE A 637 -13.63 -34.78 -35.79
N ASN A 638 -12.70 -35.72 -35.69
CA ASN A 638 -11.53 -35.79 -36.56
C ASN A 638 -11.81 -36.85 -37.65
N PRO A 639 -11.89 -36.47 -38.93
CA PRO A 639 -12.22 -37.40 -40.03
C PRO A 639 -11.23 -38.56 -40.16
N GLU A 640 -9.97 -38.40 -39.73
CA GLU A 640 -8.96 -39.46 -39.71
C GLU A 640 -9.08 -40.38 -38.48
N LYS A 641 -9.62 -39.89 -37.35
CA LYS A 641 -9.74 -40.66 -36.09
C LYS A 641 -11.10 -41.30 -35.87
N LEU A 642 -12.15 -40.82 -36.55
CA LEU A 642 -13.52 -41.32 -36.47
C LEU A 642 -14.10 -41.57 -37.88
N PRO A 643 -13.51 -42.48 -38.68
CA PRO A 643 -14.07 -42.83 -39.96
C PRO A 643 -15.45 -43.47 -39.74
N CYS A 644 -16.45 -43.05 -40.51
CA CYS A 644 -17.64 -43.86 -40.66
C CYS A 644 -17.20 -45.21 -41.24
N LYS A 645 -17.21 -46.28 -40.43
CA LYS A 645 -16.78 -47.63 -40.84
C LYS A 645 -17.60 -48.22 -42.00
N LYS A 646 -18.68 -47.54 -42.39
CA LYS A 646 -19.60 -47.90 -43.47
C LYS A 646 -19.59 -46.89 -44.62
N LEU A 647 -18.63 -45.95 -44.64
CA LEU A 647 -18.44 -44.99 -45.72
C LEU A 647 -17.79 -45.69 -46.91
N GLN A 648 -18.44 -45.65 -48.06
CA GLN A 648 -17.93 -46.25 -49.29
C GLN A 648 -17.63 -45.17 -50.33
N GLU A 649 -16.48 -45.31 -51.00
CA GLU A 649 -16.05 -44.45 -52.10
C GLU A 649 -16.55 -45.01 -53.44
N GLY A 650 -17.36 -44.22 -54.16
CA GLY A 650 -17.82 -44.57 -55.51
C GLY A 650 -19.08 -45.47 -55.58
N PRO A 651 -19.82 -45.45 -56.70
CA PRO A 651 -20.93 -46.36 -56.91
C PRO A 651 -20.35 -47.69 -57.42
N ALA A 652 -20.00 -48.61 -56.52
CA ALA A 652 -19.81 -49.98 -56.95
C ALA A 652 -21.20 -50.56 -57.25
N GLU A 653 -21.37 -51.13 -58.45
CA GLU A 653 -22.64 -51.63 -58.98
C GLU A 653 -23.30 -52.75 -58.14
N ASP A 654 -22.66 -53.20 -57.04
CA ASP A 654 -23.11 -54.26 -56.14
C ASP A 654 -23.04 -53.89 -54.63
N ILE A 655 -23.71 -52.80 -54.20
CA ILE A 655 -23.70 -52.37 -52.79
C ILE A 655 -25.04 -52.65 -52.07
N LYS A 656 -24.95 -53.34 -50.91
CA LYS A 656 -26.06 -53.55 -49.96
C LYS A 656 -26.64 -52.20 -49.49
N PRO A 657 -27.97 -52.06 -49.36
CA PRO A 657 -28.63 -50.76 -49.29
C PRO A 657 -28.48 -49.99 -47.96
N THR A 658 -27.55 -50.37 -47.07
CA THR A 658 -27.35 -49.81 -45.72
C THR A 658 -26.11 -48.89 -45.54
N ALA A 659 -25.45 -48.46 -46.62
CA ALA A 659 -24.16 -47.75 -46.53
C ALA A 659 -24.29 -46.22 -46.35
N CYS A 660 -23.35 -45.61 -45.62
CA CYS A 660 -23.07 -44.16 -45.66
C CYS A 660 -22.17 -43.97 -46.94
N PHE A 661 -22.32 -42.90 -47.72
CA PHE A 661 -21.65 -42.72 -49.03
C PHE A 661 -20.69 -41.52 -49.03
N SER A 662 -19.63 -41.56 -49.83
CA SER A 662 -18.75 -40.41 -50.09
C SER A 662 -18.46 -40.27 -51.58
N MET A 663 -18.50 -39.04 -52.08
CA MET A 663 -18.15 -38.70 -53.45
C MET A 663 -17.37 -37.39 -53.50
N ILE A 664 -16.41 -37.31 -54.41
CA ILE A 664 -15.70 -36.07 -54.71
C ILE A 664 -16.43 -35.38 -55.87
N VAL A 665 -16.82 -34.12 -55.69
CA VAL A 665 -17.54 -33.35 -56.70
C VAL A 665 -16.95 -31.95 -56.85
N GLN A 666 -17.19 -31.36 -58.01
CA GLN A 666 -16.84 -29.97 -58.29
C GLN A 666 -17.93 -29.04 -57.74
N PRO A 667 -17.58 -28.00 -56.94
CA PRO A 667 -18.53 -27.05 -56.38
C PRO A 667 -19.48 -26.41 -57.39
N GLY A 668 -19.01 -26.16 -58.61
CA GLY A 668 -19.80 -25.53 -59.68
C GLY A 668 -21.02 -26.32 -60.14
N LEU A 669 -21.13 -27.61 -59.79
CA LEU A 669 -22.31 -28.42 -60.08
C LEU A 669 -23.56 -27.95 -59.32
N GLY A 670 -23.40 -27.33 -58.15
CA GLY A 670 -24.50 -26.82 -57.31
C GLY A 670 -25.46 -27.89 -56.77
N SER A 671 -25.30 -29.15 -57.15
CA SER A 671 -26.09 -30.25 -56.63
C SER A 671 -25.42 -31.61 -56.87
N TYR A 672 -25.80 -32.60 -56.08
CA TYR A 672 -25.42 -34.00 -56.26
C TYR A 672 -26.59 -34.92 -55.89
N SER A 673 -26.86 -35.94 -56.71
CA SER A 673 -27.94 -36.90 -56.48
C SER A 673 -27.39 -38.21 -55.93
N PHE A 674 -27.93 -38.61 -54.78
CA PHE A 674 -27.72 -39.93 -54.20
C PHE A 674 -28.84 -40.86 -54.63
N GLU A 675 -28.48 -42.03 -55.16
CA GLU A 675 -29.41 -43.03 -55.69
C GLU A 675 -29.40 -44.31 -54.85
N ASN A 676 -30.41 -45.17 -55.06
CA ASN A 676 -30.52 -46.51 -54.44
C ASN A 676 -30.57 -46.50 -52.89
N LEU A 677 -31.25 -45.51 -52.30
CA LEU A 677 -31.35 -45.35 -50.85
C LEU A 677 -32.44 -46.22 -50.21
N ASN A 678 -32.27 -46.56 -48.92
CA ASN A 678 -33.26 -47.32 -48.16
C ASN A 678 -34.56 -46.52 -47.94
N ARG A 679 -35.68 -47.04 -48.44
CA ARG A 679 -37.01 -46.49 -48.18
C ARG A 679 -37.32 -46.43 -46.69
N GLY A 680 -37.93 -45.32 -46.26
CA GLY A 680 -38.28 -45.07 -44.86
C GLY A 680 -37.10 -44.76 -43.92
N SER A 681 -35.87 -44.79 -44.42
CA SER A 681 -34.67 -44.38 -43.66
C SER A 681 -34.44 -42.88 -43.74
N GLU A 682 -33.77 -42.33 -42.73
CA GLU A 682 -33.44 -40.92 -42.61
C GLU A 682 -31.93 -40.72 -42.79
N TYR A 683 -31.55 -39.71 -43.57
CA TYR A 683 -30.17 -39.42 -43.93
C TYR A 683 -29.86 -37.95 -43.70
N PHE A 684 -28.58 -37.63 -43.49
CA PHE A 684 -28.05 -36.26 -43.53
C PHE A 684 -26.82 -36.21 -44.42
N ALA A 685 -26.60 -35.08 -45.08
CA ALA A 685 -25.45 -34.87 -45.94
C ALA A 685 -24.40 -33.97 -45.26
N VAL A 686 -23.14 -34.20 -45.58
CA VAL A 686 -21.99 -33.41 -45.11
C VAL A 686 -21.16 -32.99 -46.32
N ILE A 687 -20.77 -31.72 -46.40
CA ILE A 687 -19.86 -31.22 -47.44
C ILE A 687 -18.57 -30.74 -46.77
N ILE A 688 -17.43 -31.24 -47.23
CA ILE A 688 -16.08 -30.93 -46.71
C ILE A 688 -15.18 -30.50 -47.86
N LYS A 689 -14.39 -29.44 -47.69
CA LYS A 689 -13.39 -29.01 -48.69
C LYS A 689 -12.15 -29.90 -48.57
N GLN A 690 -11.85 -30.71 -49.56
CA GLN A 690 -10.80 -31.73 -49.47
C GLN A 690 -9.39 -31.13 -49.47
N ASN A 691 -9.20 -30.03 -50.19
CA ASN A 691 -7.91 -29.34 -50.28
C ASN A 691 -7.61 -28.48 -49.03
N GLU A 692 -8.57 -28.34 -48.11
CA GLU A 692 -8.45 -27.59 -46.87
C GLU A 692 -9.13 -28.37 -45.72
N PRO A 693 -8.43 -29.32 -45.08
CA PRO A 693 -9.00 -30.17 -44.03
C PRO A 693 -9.51 -29.36 -42.82
N ASP A 694 -9.01 -28.14 -42.65
CA ASP A 694 -9.37 -27.16 -41.62
C ASP A 694 -10.62 -26.31 -41.96
N SER A 695 -11.32 -26.66 -43.05
CA SER A 695 -12.58 -26.03 -43.44
C SER A 695 -13.73 -26.37 -42.48
N ILE A 696 -14.75 -25.51 -42.45
CA ILE A 696 -15.95 -25.74 -41.63
C ILE A 696 -16.89 -26.66 -42.42
N ALA A 697 -17.12 -27.88 -41.91
CA ALA A 697 -18.03 -28.83 -42.55
C ALA A 697 -19.47 -28.29 -42.59
N LEU A 698 -20.07 -28.34 -43.77
CA LEU A 698 -21.48 -28.01 -43.97
C LEU A 698 -22.32 -29.26 -43.72
N ILE A 699 -23.45 -29.12 -43.03
CA ILE A 699 -24.30 -30.25 -42.65
C ILE A 699 -25.73 -29.92 -43.06
N SER A 700 -26.38 -30.79 -43.84
CA SER A 700 -27.78 -30.63 -44.21
C SER A 700 -28.72 -30.99 -43.06
N GLN A 701 -29.96 -30.52 -43.12
CA GLN A 701 -31.03 -31.10 -42.32
C GLN A 701 -31.23 -32.59 -42.67
N MET A 702 -31.77 -33.36 -41.72
CA MET A 702 -32.13 -34.74 -41.96
C MET A 702 -33.30 -34.84 -42.94
N CYS A 703 -33.21 -35.78 -43.88
CA CYS A 703 -34.22 -36.03 -44.88
C CYS A 703 -34.58 -37.52 -44.92
N LYS A 704 -35.88 -37.81 -44.85
CA LYS A 704 -36.40 -39.18 -44.87
C LYS A 704 -36.71 -39.59 -46.30
N VAL A 705 -36.30 -40.79 -46.69
CA VAL A 705 -36.70 -41.40 -47.97
C VAL A 705 -38.15 -41.91 -47.82
N PRO A 706 -39.07 -41.58 -48.74
CA PRO A 706 -40.46 -42.05 -48.68
C PRO A 706 -40.54 -43.58 -48.59
N ARG A 707 -41.51 -44.09 -47.83
CA ARG A 707 -41.97 -45.48 -48.00
C ARG A 707 -42.96 -45.49 -49.16
N LEU A 708 -42.98 -46.55 -49.96
CA LEU A 708 -44.13 -46.76 -50.85
C LEU A 708 -45.39 -46.78 -49.97
N PRO A 709 -46.50 -46.15 -50.41
CA PRO A 709 -47.78 -46.43 -49.80
C PRO A 709 -48.01 -47.94 -49.87
N ALA A 710 -48.17 -48.58 -48.71
CA ALA A 710 -48.83 -49.88 -48.67
C ALA A 710 -50.24 -49.65 -49.21
N GLU A 711 -50.69 -50.51 -50.13
CA GLU A 711 -52.08 -50.55 -50.57
C GLU A 711 -53.01 -50.57 -49.34
N VAL A 712 -53.69 -49.45 -49.10
CA VAL A 712 -54.81 -49.39 -48.17
C VAL A 712 -55.90 -48.59 -48.88
N ILE A 713 -56.76 -49.38 -49.52
CA ILE A 713 -58.22 -49.31 -49.46
C ILE A 713 -58.75 -47.95 -49.00
N ASP A 714 -59.37 -47.29 -49.98
CA ASP A 714 -60.44 -46.32 -49.90
C ASP A 714 -61.19 -46.34 -48.57
N LEU A 715 -61.26 -45.19 -47.89
CA LEU A 715 -62.46 -44.74 -47.18
C LEU A 715 -62.30 -43.23 -46.91
N THR A 716 -63.11 -42.48 -47.64
CA THR A 716 -63.47 -41.09 -47.49
C THR A 716 -64.00 -40.77 -46.09
N VAL A 717 -63.84 -39.50 -45.66
CA VAL A 717 -64.92 -38.60 -45.18
C VAL A 717 -64.29 -37.29 -44.66
N ASP A 718 -64.75 -36.18 -45.26
CA ASP A 718 -64.94 -34.79 -44.81
C ASP A 718 -63.95 -34.16 -43.81
N GLY A 719 -63.32 -33.00 -44.06
CA GLY A 719 -63.85 -31.78 -44.65
C GLY A 719 -64.03 -30.73 -43.54
N THR A 720 -63.31 -29.60 -43.62
CA THR A 720 -63.83 -28.20 -43.57
C THR A 720 -62.70 -27.20 -43.28
N LEU A 721 -62.55 -26.22 -44.19
CA LEU A 721 -61.71 -25.01 -44.13
C LEU A 721 -62.40 -23.89 -43.33
N ALA A 722 -61.62 -23.07 -42.62
CA ALA A 722 -61.99 -21.69 -42.23
C ALA A 722 -60.71 -20.83 -42.21
N LEU A 723 -60.49 -19.92 -43.17
CA LEU A 723 -61.00 -18.55 -43.31
C LEU A 723 -60.40 -17.55 -42.30
N THR A 724 -59.39 -16.80 -42.74
CA THR A 724 -59.09 -15.40 -42.34
C THR A 724 -60.22 -14.46 -42.82
N PRO A 725 -60.53 -13.33 -42.14
CA PRO A 725 -59.82 -12.03 -42.35
C PRO A 725 -60.00 -11.04 -41.14
N PRO A 726 -59.89 -9.69 -41.24
CA PRO A 726 -58.80 -8.81 -41.71
C PRO A 726 -58.42 -7.65 -40.72
N PHE A 727 -57.39 -6.89 -41.10
CA PHE A 727 -56.90 -5.61 -40.52
C PHE A 727 -57.82 -4.38 -40.70
N ARG A 728 -57.69 -3.38 -39.79
CA ARG A 728 -57.50 -1.90 -40.03
C ARG A 728 -57.66 -1.14 -38.69
N ALA A 729 -57.14 0.06 -38.40
CA ALA A 729 -56.02 0.92 -38.81
C ALA A 729 -56.31 2.31 -38.18
N VAL A 730 -55.33 3.03 -37.60
CA VAL A 730 -55.27 4.52 -37.61
C VAL A 730 -53.81 5.00 -37.43
N LYS A 731 -53.30 5.76 -38.41
CA LYS A 731 -52.17 6.75 -38.39
C LYS A 731 -52.80 8.18 -38.29
N PRO A 732 -52.10 9.35 -38.23
CA PRO A 732 -50.64 9.69 -38.27
C PRO A 732 -50.24 10.72 -37.16
N ILE A 733 -48.98 11.20 -37.07
CA ILE A 733 -48.48 12.55 -37.49
C ILE A 733 -46.93 12.49 -37.31
N GLU A 734 -46.11 12.55 -38.36
CA GLU A 734 -45.39 13.69 -39.00
C GLU A 734 -43.99 13.99 -38.43
N ASN A 735 -43.17 14.52 -39.34
CA ASN A 735 -41.72 14.49 -39.44
C ASN A 735 -41.02 15.75 -38.87
N LEU A 736 -39.73 15.56 -38.54
CA LEU A 736 -38.54 16.45 -38.70
C LEU A 736 -38.56 17.87 -38.06
N ASP A 737 -37.46 18.52 -37.66
CA ASP A 737 -36.03 18.27 -37.38
C ASP A 737 -35.40 19.67 -37.10
N ILE A 738 -34.11 19.72 -36.75
CA ILE A 738 -33.16 20.84 -36.90
C ILE A 738 -33.08 21.84 -35.74
N LEU A 739 -32.13 21.58 -34.83
CA LEU A 739 -31.02 22.49 -34.50
C LEU A 739 -29.80 21.64 -34.01
N GLN A 740 -28.89 21.32 -34.93
CA GLN A 740 -27.54 20.73 -34.70
C GLN A 740 -26.57 21.77 -34.05
N PRO A 741 -25.22 21.58 -33.83
CA PRO A 741 -24.29 20.44 -34.07
C PRO A 741 -23.16 20.14 -33.03
N ARG A 742 -22.62 18.89 -33.10
CA ARG A 742 -21.20 18.40 -33.08
C ARG A 742 -20.23 18.74 -31.92
N ASP A 743 -19.39 17.79 -31.46
CA ASP A 743 -18.05 17.54 -32.01
C ASP A 743 -17.53 16.08 -31.95
N TRP A 744 -16.53 15.82 -32.80
CA TRP A 744 -15.87 14.56 -33.12
C TRP A 744 -14.47 14.38 -32.45
N TYR A 745 -14.04 13.12 -32.38
CA TYR A 745 -12.68 12.56 -32.50
C TYR A 745 -11.61 12.70 -31.38
N ASP A 746 -11.24 11.51 -30.88
CA ASP A 746 -9.90 10.88 -30.71
C ASP A 746 -8.74 11.60 -29.99
N ALA A 747 -8.23 10.94 -28.95
CA ALA A 747 -6.83 11.01 -28.54
C ALA A 747 -6.41 9.70 -27.86
N ARG A 748 -5.42 9.02 -28.45
CA ARG A 748 -4.60 8.00 -27.77
C ARG A 748 -3.63 8.69 -26.80
N SER A 749 -3.58 8.22 -25.55
CA SER A 749 -2.37 8.22 -24.69
C SER A 749 -2.59 7.16 -23.61
N HIS A 750 -1.90 6.01 -23.71
CA HIS A 750 -0.65 5.68 -23.02
C HIS A 750 -0.73 5.72 -21.49
N ASN A 751 -0.80 4.50 -20.93
CA ASN A 751 -0.33 4.03 -19.62
C ASN A 751 -0.55 4.92 -18.39
N VAL A 752 -1.67 4.69 -17.68
CA VAL A 752 -1.69 4.76 -16.21
C VAL A 752 -2.67 3.71 -15.67
N GLU A 753 -2.18 2.68 -14.99
CA GLU A 753 -3.02 1.70 -14.28
C GLU A 753 -3.39 2.24 -12.89
N GLY A 754 -4.69 2.46 -12.64
CA GLY A 754 -5.21 2.88 -11.34
C GLY A 754 -5.66 1.70 -10.47
N ALA A 755 -5.30 1.73 -9.19
CA ALA A 755 -5.71 0.75 -8.18
C ALA A 755 -7.06 1.09 -7.53
N VAL A 756 -7.85 0.06 -7.17
CA VAL A 756 -9.19 0.22 -6.57
C VAL A 756 -9.32 -0.68 -5.36
N ILE A 757 -9.61 -0.08 -4.20
CA ILE A 757 -10.10 -0.81 -3.03
C ILE A 757 -11.62 -0.80 -3.06
N GLY A 758 -12.23 -1.97 -3.23
CA GLY A 758 -13.68 -2.09 -3.21
C GLY A 758 -14.25 -2.24 -1.80
N ILE A 759 -14.89 -1.21 -1.27
CA ILE A 759 -15.83 -1.37 -0.14
C ILE A 759 -17.16 -1.92 -0.69
N PRO A 760 -17.74 -3.00 -0.12
CA PRO A 760 -19.04 -3.49 -0.58
C PRO A 760 -20.11 -2.43 -0.35
N LYS A 761 -20.96 -2.14 -1.34
CA LYS A 761 -22.18 -1.38 -1.07
C LYS A 761 -23.02 -2.14 -0.04
N PRO A 762 -23.46 -1.51 1.06
CA PRO A 762 -24.40 -2.16 1.97
C PRO A 762 -25.65 -2.53 1.17
N LYS A 763 -26.09 -3.78 1.29
CA LYS A 763 -27.33 -4.25 0.69
C LYS A 763 -28.46 -3.42 1.27
N SER A 764 -29.09 -2.59 0.44
CA SER A 764 -30.34 -1.90 0.78
C SER A 764 -31.39 -2.95 1.08
N THR A 765 -31.67 -3.18 2.37
CA THR A 765 -32.82 -3.94 2.82
C THR A 765 -34.04 -3.03 2.76
N ASN A 766 -34.93 -3.36 1.82
CA ASN A 766 -36.31 -2.94 1.60
C ASN A 766 -36.99 -2.00 2.62
N GLY A 767 -37.66 -0.98 2.06
CA GLY A 767 -39.08 -0.75 2.30
C GLY A 767 -39.45 -0.07 3.61
N ARG A 768 -39.69 1.25 3.56
CA ARG A 768 -40.72 1.88 4.40
C ARG A 768 -41.39 3.04 3.67
N LYS A 769 -42.69 3.11 3.93
CA LYS A 769 -43.75 3.86 3.24
C LYS A 769 -43.48 5.36 3.19
N ARG A 770 -43.83 5.98 2.06
CA ARG A 770 -44.02 7.43 1.92
C ARG A 770 -45.10 7.90 2.92
N GLN A 771 -44.78 8.92 3.70
CA GLN A 771 -45.75 9.90 4.21
C GLN A 771 -45.37 11.28 3.67
N PRO A 772 -46.35 12.18 3.46
CA PRO A 772 -46.16 13.42 2.71
C PRO A 772 -45.52 14.51 3.59
N GLU A 773 -44.65 15.30 2.97
CA GLU A 773 -44.02 16.48 3.55
C GLU A 773 -45.08 17.57 3.84
N HIS A 774 -45.09 18.05 5.09
CA HIS A 774 -45.73 19.29 5.47
C HIS A 774 -44.80 20.45 5.08
N HIS A 775 -45.32 21.38 4.26
CA HIS A 775 -44.69 22.66 3.99
C HIS A 775 -44.62 23.51 5.26
N GLU A 776 -43.42 23.97 5.64
CA GLU A 776 -43.25 25.15 6.48
C GLU A 776 -42.30 26.16 5.82
N ALA A 777 -42.77 27.40 5.76
CA ALA A 777 -42.24 28.50 4.98
C ALA A 777 -41.11 29.23 5.72
N LEU A 778 -40.13 29.69 4.94
CA LEU A 778 -39.10 30.65 5.36
C LEU A 778 -39.72 32.01 5.76
N PRO A 779 -39.27 32.67 6.84
CA PRO A 779 -39.73 33.99 7.21
C PRO A 779 -39.02 35.08 6.39
N ARG A 780 -39.80 36.04 5.88
CA ARG A 780 -39.31 37.30 5.28
C ARG A 780 -38.90 38.32 6.36
N PRO A 781 -37.95 39.21 6.06
CA PRO A 781 -37.36 40.14 7.02
C PRO A 781 -38.26 41.37 7.23
N LYS A 782 -38.26 41.92 8.45
CA LYS A 782 -38.73 43.28 8.72
C LYS A 782 -37.56 44.17 9.14
N ARG A 783 -37.47 45.30 8.41
CA ARG A 783 -36.62 46.47 8.64
C ARG A 783 -37.14 47.30 9.82
N VAL A 784 -36.18 47.89 10.55
CA VAL A 784 -36.15 49.24 11.15
C VAL A 784 -37.26 49.59 12.16
N VAL A 785 -36.90 49.68 13.45
CA VAL A 785 -36.42 50.90 14.15
C VAL A 785 -35.39 50.46 15.18
#